data_AF-A0A7Y4CQR1-F1
#
_entry.id   AF-A0A7Y4CQR1-F1
#
_cell.length_a   1.000
_cell.length_b   1.000
_cell.length_c   1.000
_cell.angle_alpha   90.00
_cell.angle_beta   90.00
_cell.angle_gamma   90.00
#
_symmetry.space_group_name_H-M   'P 1'
#
loop_
_entity.id
_entity.type
_entity.pdbx_description
1 polymer ?
#
loop_
_entity_poly.entity_id
_entity_poly.type
_entity_poly.pdbx_seq_one_letter_code
_entity_poly.pdbx_strand_id
1 'polypeptide(L)'
;MIDTKQRLVGVFTPLLLLSGVANASDDKNENYLFDENNLKQSCYQEFIDGERCWSGLPQFSTTHTTIEQTLSKLYPQYAKDTEAKDLTAFRYLERMFTLDPKTGDIIVAISEGGEGVPFDSLWGSAEKRQAAGAIKTIENLVIETSDLVGLRAVLFDIYYDRATADFILANRAADQSRTLWVDRESTAAVEKYRQQSLDILLSVFDDYWRLIEKHPQSFVSAQPFRDVKSARYLNDKGQSLPVYQEDRLITGYKDALLAYQLMNELLAQQLQLSKLKAVSTSSAEQKSKLAYEASSLLERVISKEKQLRRLLGDDSYTHIMLSSELDKFKGNVVELKSVANWLEGGANYLGLPDDFVLLMPDYDSEESIGSSSTEAIGNVLDEMTLSLENSLNLAQKKRLDYHYQLDVFTRNFEQENQRSKERLSTLLGCPSSLIVNSCKEQTKSQRRGSLIGYQLKSIQAAKSEVERAYRVHSEVLNNISLEVARLEQVQQTSNLIDKITIKLGLNEFKLKSVIDESRASTFDMNTLLLSEEVQHSLDILDRFLNDTGSTDLSATFTAIEDLQGALKESSLDADLYTQKLALLERARIEGLQVETSDVFAKGRIQQLTLELATARADMAKSLSNLSDDASRLLVLNAEALRLVAETDQNEYLESERSYANPLSFSTLTVETHQAELELSKLQEWLFYAVQAFEHSRQMSFNDRNAELDKDDVFKVSNIQQSIEYLNALESFYGGWYTPNGHQIVDIISLKRDIFGYIDNYNGRTILYPAPNGSGEMLNADEAFNAKLKLLSRDLVSGEWLTVEFSTVKNFPSSLLFQGPIVGSDDDVMCLSAAGTYSDKIDSVAIDLALSYDISGEATTNAYLTYGGNSYMRSSTPGVLVGDGEGLQGGLNSYSTRFADISRDSVVSEGSFRQRMTANLTAGYHDNRELLNPTYSFKERSVAASGWRLSLQLGDEYGDIVETEAIDDIQLVIKHQFRTRQTNLCSDAIPL
;
A
#
# COMPACT_ATOMS: atom_id res chain seq x y z
N MET A 1 53.55 18.82 -9.63
CA MET A 1 54.69 19.77 -9.54
C MET A 1 54.61 20.68 -10.75
N ILE A 2 54.59 22.00 -10.54
CA ILE A 2 54.54 23.07 -11.57
C ILE A 2 53.24 23.16 -12.41
N ASP A 3 52.40 24.07 -11.94
CA ASP A 3 51.32 24.82 -12.58
C ASP A 3 51.69 25.48 -13.93
N THR A 4 50.72 25.64 -14.85
CA THR A 4 50.57 26.89 -15.63
C THR A 4 49.15 27.11 -16.18
N LYS A 5 48.64 28.35 -16.10
CA LYS A 5 47.36 28.82 -16.66
C LYS A 5 47.53 29.53 -18.00
N GLN A 6 46.53 29.51 -18.91
CA GLN A 6 45.92 30.73 -19.52
C GLN A 6 44.69 30.44 -20.43
N ARG A 7 44.02 31.51 -20.91
CA ARG A 7 42.68 31.54 -21.57
C ARG A 7 42.73 31.87 -23.07
N LEU A 8 41.71 31.44 -23.84
CA LEU A 8 41.03 32.08 -25.01
C LEU A 8 39.96 31.06 -25.50
N VAL A 9 38.64 31.27 -25.65
CA VAL A 9 37.71 32.37 -26.07
C VAL A 9 37.30 32.32 -27.56
N GLY A 10 35.98 32.19 -27.81
CA GLY A 10 35.27 32.09 -29.12
C GLY A 10 34.53 30.75 -29.29
N VAL A 11 33.42 30.56 -30.02
CA VAL A 11 32.57 31.39 -30.93
C VAL A 11 31.31 30.52 -31.26
N PHE A 12 30.03 30.95 -31.44
CA PHE A 12 29.31 32.23 -31.37
C PHE A 12 27.75 32.03 -31.33
N THR A 13 26.99 33.02 -30.86
CA THR A 13 25.55 33.39 -31.14
C THR A 13 24.43 32.37 -31.49
N PRO A 14 23.22 32.52 -30.90
CA PRO A 14 21.93 32.39 -31.59
C PRO A 14 21.49 33.73 -32.25
N LEU A 15 20.50 33.68 -33.17
CA LEU A 15 20.02 34.84 -33.95
C LEU A 15 18.88 35.63 -33.29
N LEU A 16 18.78 36.93 -33.62
CA LEU A 16 17.61 37.78 -33.35
C LEU A 16 17.28 38.67 -34.57
N LEU A 17 16.00 38.72 -34.94
CA LEU A 17 15.37 39.62 -35.93
C LEU A 17 13.89 39.78 -35.50
N LEU A 18 13.20 40.92 -35.61
CA LEU A 18 13.59 42.27 -36.05
C LEU A 18 12.55 43.31 -35.56
N SER A 19 12.88 44.60 -35.73
CA SER A 19 12.03 45.82 -35.58
C SER A 19 11.64 46.26 -34.15
N GLY A 20 11.63 47.56 -33.82
CA GLY A 20 12.17 48.67 -34.63
C GLY A 20 12.09 50.09 -34.03
N VAL A 21 13.22 50.80 -34.10
CA VAL A 21 13.40 52.25 -34.39
C VAL A 21 12.59 53.30 -33.61
N ALA A 22 13.28 54.07 -32.75
CA ALA A 22 13.27 55.54 -32.76
C ALA A 22 14.48 56.12 -31.98
N ASN A 23 15.04 57.25 -32.43
CA ASN A 23 16.17 57.94 -31.80
C ASN A 23 15.72 59.16 -30.98
N ALA A 24 16.48 59.51 -29.94
CA ALA A 24 16.84 60.90 -29.63
C ALA A 24 18.15 60.94 -28.80
N SER A 25 18.97 61.97 -28.99
CA SER A 25 20.17 62.26 -28.20
C SER A 25 20.06 63.65 -27.56
N ASP A 26 20.79 63.90 -26.47
CA ASP A 26 21.85 64.94 -26.40
C ASP A 26 22.38 65.13 -24.96
N ASP A 27 23.62 65.63 -24.84
CA ASP A 27 24.28 65.94 -23.56
C ASP A 27 23.73 67.22 -22.89
N LYS A 28 23.73 67.27 -21.54
CA LYS A 28 24.65 68.13 -20.75
C LYS A 28 24.43 68.18 -19.23
N ASN A 29 25.58 68.13 -18.53
CA ASN A 29 26.00 68.79 -17.28
C ASN A 29 25.02 69.18 -16.15
N GLU A 30 25.46 68.76 -14.95
CA GLU A 30 25.56 69.54 -13.69
C GLU A 30 24.36 69.68 -12.71
N ASN A 31 24.60 69.12 -11.52
CA ASN A 31 24.25 69.68 -10.19
C ASN A 31 22.78 69.78 -9.74
N TYR A 32 22.15 68.63 -9.48
CA TYR A 32 21.26 68.44 -8.31
C TYR A 32 21.69 67.15 -7.59
N LEU A 33 22.23 67.22 -6.37
CA LEU A 33 21.52 67.15 -5.07
C LEU A 33 20.97 65.74 -4.74
N PHE A 34 21.57 65.12 -3.71
CA PHE A 34 21.20 63.88 -3.01
C PHE A 34 19.94 63.13 -3.52
N ASP A 35 20.15 62.07 -4.30
CA ASP A 35 19.10 61.07 -4.53
C ASP A 35 19.03 60.10 -3.34
N GLU A 36 18.06 60.33 -2.44
CA GLU A 36 17.82 59.46 -1.29
C GLU A 36 17.50 58.00 -1.66
N ASN A 37 17.01 57.72 -2.88
CA ASN A 37 16.56 56.37 -3.23
C ASN A 37 17.73 55.41 -3.43
N ASN A 38 18.83 55.88 -4.02
CA ASN A 38 20.05 55.09 -4.15
C ASN A 38 20.70 54.80 -2.77
N LEU A 39 20.67 55.75 -1.82
CA LEU A 39 21.11 55.51 -0.43
C LEU A 39 20.20 54.52 0.31
N LYS A 40 18.89 54.58 0.10
CA LYS A 40 17.93 53.63 0.71
C LYS A 40 18.10 52.19 0.18
N GLN A 41 18.63 52.01 -1.03
CA GLN A 41 19.00 50.68 -1.52
C GLN A 41 20.34 50.17 -0.95
N SER A 42 21.36 51.00 -0.72
CA SER A 42 22.63 50.50 -0.15
C SER A 42 22.46 50.01 1.29
N CYS A 43 21.77 50.76 2.16
CA CYS A 43 21.53 50.33 3.54
C CYS A 43 20.73 49.01 3.65
N TYR A 44 19.98 48.59 2.63
CA TYR A 44 19.31 47.29 2.62
C TYR A 44 20.29 46.15 2.31
N GLN A 45 21.20 46.36 1.35
CA GLN A 45 22.28 45.40 1.06
C GLN A 45 23.23 45.29 2.26
N GLU A 46 23.63 46.42 2.85
CA GLU A 46 24.46 46.48 4.05
C GLU A 46 23.76 45.84 5.27
N PHE A 47 22.42 45.88 5.37
CA PHE A 47 21.67 45.13 6.39
C PHE A 47 21.70 43.61 6.18
N ILE A 48 21.66 43.14 4.93
CA ILE A 48 21.80 41.71 4.57
C ILE A 48 23.22 41.21 4.85
N ASP A 49 24.21 42.06 4.63
CA ASP A 49 25.65 41.73 4.72
C ASP A 49 26.25 42.05 6.11
N GLY A 50 25.49 42.71 7.01
CA GLY A 50 25.82 42.92 8.42
C GLY A 50 26.61 44.18 8.75
N GLU A 51 26.69 45.15 7.83
CA GLU A 51 27.45 46.40 8.01
C GLU A 51 26.62 47.54 8.64
N ARG A 52 27.30 48.52 9.25
CA ARG A 52 26.67 49.62 10.00
C ARG A 52 26.43 50.87 9.13
N CYS A 53 25.49 50.78 8.18
CA CYS A 53 25.14 51.88 7.25
C CYS A 53 24.83 53.23 7.94
N TRP A 54 24.18 53.18 9.12
CA TRP A 54 23.49 54.32 9.76
C TRP A 54 24.38 55.43 10.36
N SER A 55 25.66 55.50 9.99
CA SER A 55 26.60 56.51 10.52
C SER A 55 26.56 57.88 9.80
N GLY A 56 25.90 57.98 8.64
CA GLY A 56 26.00 59.15 7.75
C GLY A 56 24.81 60.13 7.68
N LEU A 57 23.64 59.80 8.26
CA LEU A 57 22.42 60.61 8.09
C LEU A 57 22.20 61.65 9.22
N PRO A 58 21.69 62.86 8.92
CA PRO A 58 21.31 63.85 9.93
C PRO A 58 20.21 63.33 10.87
N GLN A 59 20.28 63.73 12.15
CA GLN A 59 19.39 63.26 13.21
C GLN A 59 17.90 63.64 12.98
N PHE A 60 17.11 62.72 12.42
CA PHE A 60 15.65 62.82 12.40
C PHE A 60 14.96 61.47 12.64
N SER A 61 13.77 61.57 13.25
CA SER A 61 12.89 60.47 13.73
C SER A 61 13.41 59.66 14.93
N THR A 62 12.56 59.55 15.95
CA THR A 62 12.67 58.53 17.02
C THR A 62 12.52 57.11 16.45
N THR A 63 11.85 56.98 15.31
CA THR A 63 11.60 55.75 14.55
C THR A 63 12.87 54.94 14.31
N HIS A 64 13.93 55.54 13.75
CA HIS A 64 15.22 54.84 13.55
C HIS A 64 15.84 54.35 14.86
N THR A 65 15.85 55.18 15.90
CA THR A 65 16.40 54.78 17.21
C THR A 65 15.62 53.60 17.82
N THR A 66 14.30 53.54 17.62
CA THR A 66 13.45 52.40 18.04
C THR A 66 13.78 51.13 17.24
N ILE A 67 14.05 51.24 15.94
CA ILE A 67 14.44 50.11 15.08
C ILE A 67 15.80 49.54 15.54
N GLU A 68 16.82 50.39 15.69
CA GLU A 68 18.14 49.97 16.19
C GLU A 68 18.06 49.30 17.56
N GLN A 69 17.31 49.90 18.51
CA GLN A 69 17.11 49.34 19.86
C GLN A 69 16.28 48.06 19.89
N THR A 70 15.55 47.76 18.81
CA THR A 70 14.81 46.50 18.65
C THR A 70 15.72 45.43 18.07
N LEU A 71 16.42 45.76 16.97
CA LEU A 71 17.40 44.89 16.31
C LEU A 71 18.54 44.47 17.25
N SER A 72 19.07 45.39 18.07
CA SER A 72 20.15 45.11 19.04
C SER A 72 19.72 44.24 20.22
N LYS A 73 18.42 43.94 20.38
CA LYS A 73 17.88 42.96 21.34
C LYS A 73 17.56 41.62 20.68
N LEU A 74 17.53 41.57 19.35
CA LEU A 74 17.22 40.37 18.59
C LEU A 74 18.48 39.66 18.11
N TYR A 75 19.39 40.38 17.45
CA TYR A 75 20.51 39.80 16.73
C TYR A 75 21.87 40.18 17.34
N PRO A 76 22.78 39.22 17.58
CA PRO A 76 24.12 39.49 18.07
C PRO A 76 24.91 40.53 17.26
N GLN A 77 24.75 40.60 15.93
CA GLN A 77 25.49 41.55 15.07
C GLN A 77 25.19 43.04 15.38
N TYR A 78 24.00 43.33 15.93
CA TYR A 78 23.58 44.68 16.28
C TYR A 78 23.80 45.02 17.76
N ALA A 79 24.27 44.06 18.57
CA ALA A 79 24.71 44.32 19.94
C ALA A 79 25.99 45.18 19.98
N LYS A 80 26.24 45.81 21.14
CA LYS A 80 27.35 46.78 21.31
C LYS A 80 28.63 46.15 21.86
N ASP A 81 28.50 45.01 22.55
CA ASP A 81 29.55 44.31 23.30
C ASP A 81 29.11 42.85 23.52
N THR A 82 29.98 42.03 24.11
CA THR A 82 29.75 40.58 24.30
C THR A 82 28.64 40.27 25.30
N GLU A 83 28.51 41.07 26.37
CA GLU A 83 27.44 40.88 27.37
C GLU A 83 26.07 41.17 26.76
N ALA A 84 25.98 42.23 25.94
CA ALA A 84 24.80 42.52 25.15
C ALA A 84 24.50 41.44 24.09
N LYS A 85 25.50 40.80 23.46
CA LYS A 85 25.30 39.66 22.53
C LYS A 85 24.59 38.50 23.22
N ASP A 86 25.03 38.10 24.40
CA ASP A 86 24.49 36.95 25.12
C ASP A 86 23.08 37.21 25.72
N LEU A 87 22.64 38.47 25.74
CA LEU A 87 21.27 38.89 26.09
C LEU A 87 20.33 39.04 24.87
N THR A 88 20.79 38.72 23.65
CA THR A 88 19.93 38.77 22.45
C THR A 88 18.99 37.56 22.35
N ALA A 89 17.83 37.77 21.71
CA ALA A 89 16.78 36.75 21.58
C ALA A 89 17.16 35.64 20.60
N PHE A 90 17.76 35.97 19.45
CA PHE A 90 18.21 35.02 18.44
C PHE A 90 19.71 34.70 18.58
N ARG A 91 20.24 34.70 19.81
CA ARG A 91 21.65 34.37 20.07
C ARG A 91 22.06 32.98 19.55
N TYR A 92 21.10 32.07 19.39
CA TYR A 92 21.33 30.76 18.79
C TYR A 92 22.01 30.84 17.41
N LEU A 93 21.73 31.88 16.61
CA LEU A 93 22.31 32.10 15.27
C LEU A 93 23.85 32.17 15.24
N GLU A 94 24.50 32.52 16.37
CA GLU A 94 25.97 32.51 16.53
C GLU A 94 26.46 31.48 17.57
N ARG A 95 25.54 30.70 18.17
CA ARG A 95 25.80 29.83 19.34
C ARG A 95 25.40 28.36 19.13
N MET A 96 24.78 27.99 18.01
CA MET A 96 24.54 26.58 17.66
C MET A 96 25.84 25.82 17.38
N PHE A 97 26.84 26.50 16.82
CA PHE A 97 28.12 25.92 16.41
C PHE A 97 29.29 26.58 17.15
N THR A 98 30.37 25.83 17.33
CA THR A 98 31.64 26.26 17.95
C THR A 98 32.82 25.55 17.27
N LEU A 99 34.05 25.97 17.58
CA LEU A 99 35.24 25.18 17.28
C LEU A 99 35.47 24.13 18.39
N ASP A 100 35.93 22.94 18.02
CA ASP A 100 36.51 21.97 18.95
C ASP A 100 37.89 22.48 19.43
N PRO A 101 38.12 22.65 20.74
CA PRO A 101 39.39 23.19 21.25
C PRO A 101 40.58 22.23 21.15
N LYS A 102 40.38 20.98 20.71
CA LYS A 102 41.42 19.96 20.49
C LYS A 102 41.81 19.83 19.03
N THR A 103 40.84 19.84 18.11
CA THR A 103 41.07 19.61 16.67
C THR A 103 41.04 20.89 15.84
N GLY A 104 40.25 21.89 16.24
CA GLY A 104 40.01 23.11 15.47
C GLY A 104 38.87 23.00 14.45
N ASP A 105 38.14 21.90 14.41
CA ASP A 105 37.02 21.68 13.50
C ASP A 105 35.73 22.37 13.98
N ILE A 106 34.81 22.67 13.06
CA ILE A 106 33.48 23.17 13.42
C ILE A 106 32.62 22.01 13.93
N ILE A 107 32.08 22.16 15.13
CA ILE A 107 31.20 21.21 15.80
C ILE A 107 29.92 21.90 16.26
N VAL A 108 28.83 21.14 16.42
CA VAL A 108 27.63 21.69 17.10
C VAL A 108 27.88 21.77 18.61
N ALA A 109 27.64 22.94 19.19
CA ALA A 109 27.82 23.25 20.62
C ALA A 109 26.68 22.70 21.51
N ILE A 110 25.69 22.08 20.88
CA ILE A 110 24.42 21.65 21.46
C ILE A 110 24.43 20.13 21.61
N SER A 111 24.06 19.63 22.78
CA SER A 111 23.80 18.19 22.97
C SER A 111 22.59 17.96 23.88
N GLU A 112 22.22 16.69 23.99
CA GLU A 112 21.28 16.16 24.99
C GLU A 112 22.00 15.29 26.03
N GLY A 113 23.21 14.80 25.71
CA GLY A 113 24.09 14.09 26.63
C GLY A 113 25.28 14.92 27.10
N GLY A 114 25.45 15.02 28.42
CA GLY A 114 26.73 15.27 29.11
C GLY A 114 27.34 16.67 28.98
N GLU A 115 27.93 17.00 27.84
CA GLU A 115 28.95 18.06 27.71
C GLU A 115 28.52 19.29 26.87
N GLY A 116 27.33 19.28 26.25
CA GLY A 116 26.81 20.35 25.40
C GLY A 116 25.74 21.24 26.05
N VAL A 117 25.36 22.31 25.34
CA VAL A 117 24.37 23.29 25.81
C VAL A 117 22.95 22.94 25.32
N PRO A 118 21.92 22.86 26.18
CA PRO A 118 20.55 22.58 25.74
C PRO A 118 19.96 23.79 24.97
N PHE A 119 19.29 23.55 23.85
CA PHE A 119 18.80 24.62 22.97
C PHE A 119 17.74 25.51 23.64
N ASP A 120 16.95 24.98 24.58
CA ASP A 120 16.05 25.73 25.47
C ASP A 120 16.74 26.88 26.23
N SER A 121 18.05 26.80 26.44
CA SER A 121 18.85 27.88 27.06
C SER A 121 19.37 28.92 26.06
N LEU A 122 19.26 28.65 24.76
CA LEU A 122 19.50 29.59 23.65
C LEU A 122 18.21 30.22 23.12
N TRP A 123 17.07 29.51 23.24
CA TRP A 123 15.75 29.91 22.74
C TRP A 123 14.62 29.54 23.72
N GLY A 124 14.63 30.18 24.89
CA GLY A 124 13.71 29.91 25.99
C GLY A 124 12.54 30.89 26.10
N SER A 125 11.81 30.77 27.21
CA SER A 125 10.65 31.60 27.51
C SER A 125 10.97 33.09 27.74
N ALA A 126 12.24 33.50 27.86
CA ALA A 126 12.62 34.92 27.88
C ALA A 126 12.76 35.47 26.45
N GLU A 127 13.44 34.71 25.59
CA GLU A 127 13.76 35.00 24.20
C GLU A 127 12.49 35.08 23.36
N LYS A 128 11.58 34.11 23.53
CA LYS A 128 10.24 34.10 22.88
C LYS A 128 9.42 35.35 23.24
N ARG A 129 9.50 35.85 24.48
CA ARG A 129 8.85 37.11 24.91
C ARG A 129 9.54 38.35 24.32
N GLN A 130 10.88 38.34 24.23
CA GLN A 130 11.66 39.43 23.64
C GLN A 130 11.40 39.55 22.14
N ALA A 131 11.33 38.42 21.43
CA ALA A 131 10.94 38.33 20.02
C ALA A 131 9.49 38.79 19.80
N ALA A 132 8.51 38.31 20.58
CA ALA A 132 7.11 38.75 20.46
C ALA A 132 6.94 40.25 20.73
N GLY A 133 7.68 40.81 21.70
CA GLY A 133 7.70 42.25 21.96
C GLY A 133 8.32 43.05 20.80
N ALA A 134 9.38 42.53 20.18
CA ALA A 134 10.01 43.13 19.01
C ALA A 134 9.11 43.08 17.76
N ILE A 135 8.47 41.93 17.48
CA ILE A 135 7.48 41.79 16.41
C ILE A 135 6.42 42.88 16.52
N LYS A 136 5.78 43.01 17.68
CA LYS A 136 4.74 44.04 17.92
C LYS A 136 5.26 45.47 17.69
N THR A 137 6.52 45.75 18.01
CA THR A 137 7.13 47.05 17.73
C THR A 137 7.33 47.27 16.23
N ILE A 138 7.87 46.28 15.49
CA ILE A 138 8.10 46.40 14.04
C ILE A 138 6.77 46.42 13.26
N GLU A 139 5.77 45.61 13.64
CA GLU A 139 4.43 45.63 13.03
C GLU A 139 3.79 47.02 13.10
N ASN A 140 3.81 47.66 14.28
CA ASN A 140 3.31 49.03 14.44
C ASN A 140 4.04 50.01 13.50
N LEU A 141 5.38 49.91 13.39
CA LEU A 141 6.17 50.79 12.53
C LEU A 141 5.94 50.53 11.03
N VAL A 142 5.65 49.29 10.63
CA VAL A 142 5.23 48.93 9.26
C VAL A 142 3.85 49.50 8.90
N ILE A 143 2.98 49.70 9.90
CA ILE A 143 1.66 50.35 9.74
C ILE A 143 1.79 51.88 9.75
N GLU A 144 2.62 52.44 10.63
CA GLU A 144 2.80 53.89 10.81
C GLU A 144 3.67 54.55 9.73
N THR A 145 4.58 53.80 9.10
CA THR A 145 5.50 54.30 8.06
C THR A 145 5.51 53.42 6.81
N SER A 146 4.65 53.74 5.85
CA SER A 146 4.48 53.02 4.58
C SER A 146 5.73 52.96 3.71
N ASP A 147 6.60 53.97 3.80
CA ASP A 147 7.62 54.27 2.79
C ASP A 147 8.98 53.60 3.09
N LEU A 148 9.12 52.97 4.25
CA LEU A 148 10.32 52.23 4.67
C LEU A 148 10.25 50.78 4.17
N VAL A 149 10.45 50.58 2.86
CA VAL A 149 10.36 49.28 2.16
C VAL A 149 11.09 48.15 2.91
N GLY A 150 12.29 48.41 3.44
CA GLY A 150 13.09 47.43 4.18
C GLY A 150 12.45 46.91 5.47
N LEU A 151 11.55 47.65 6.14
CA LEU A 151 10.94 47.20 7.40
C LEU A 151 10.09 45.93 7.25
N ARG A 152 9.53 45.67 6.06
CA ARG A 152 8.79 44.43 5.79
C ARG A 152 9.72 43.23 5.68
N ALA A 153 10.89 43.39 5.05
CA ALA A 153 11.91 42.34 5.00
C ALA A 153 12.41 42.01 6.43
N VAL A 154 12.69 43.04 7.24
CA VAL A 154 13.02 42.88 8.67
C VAL A 154 11.92 42.10 9.41
N LEU A 155 10.65 42.40 9.18
CA LEU A 155 9.54 41.67 9.81
C LEU A 155 9.49 40.19 9.36
N PHE A 156 9.70 39.90 8.07
CA PHE A 156 9.78 38.53 7.56
C PHE A 156 10.96 37.75 8.18
N ASP A 157 12.12 38.37 8.35
CA ASP A 157 13.27 37.72 9.00
C ASP A 157 13.02 37.44 10.48
N ILE A 158 12.50 38.40 11.25
CA ILE A 158 12.18 38.19 12.68
C ILE A 158 11.18 37.04 12.87
N TYR A 159 10.21 36.90 11.97
CA TYR A 159 9.28 35.78 11.97
C TYR A 159 9.93 34.46 11.52
N TYR A 160 10.80 34.48 10.50
CA TYR A 160 11.52 33.31 10.03
C TYR A 160 12.46 32.76 11.10
N ASP A 161 13.28 33.61 11.72
CA ASP A 161 14.27 33.19 12.72
C ASP A 161 13.57 32.66 13.98
N ARG A 162 12.45 33.28 14.37
CA ARG A 162 11.56 32.72 15.40
C ARG A 162 11.03 31.34 15.01
N ALA A 163 10.48 31.19 13.80
CA ALA A 163 9.88 29.95 13.33
C ALA A 163 10.93 28.84 13.16
N THR A 164 12.13 29.15 12.66
CA THR A 164 13.30 28.26 12.63
C THR A 164 13.69 27.78 14.02
N ALA A 165 13.78 28.69 15.00
CA ALA A 165 14.16 28.32 16.36
C ALA A 165 13.10 27.43 17.05
N ASP A 166 11.81 27.69 16.82
CA ASP A 166 10.74 26.82 17.29
C ASP A 166 10.67 25.48 16.50
N PHE A 167 11.00 25.45 15.20
CA PHE A 167 11.12 24.21 14.40
C PHE A 167 12.25 23.31 14.91
N ILE A 168 13.42 23.87 15.25
CA ILE A 168 14.54 23.12 15.86
C ILE A 168 14.12 22.47 17.19
N LEU A 169 13.27 23.14 17.99
CA LEU A 169 12.70 22.53 19.21
C LEU A 169 11.73 21.39 18.89
N ALA A 170 10.97 21.48 17.80
CA ALA A 170 10.08 20.40 17.37
C ALA A 170 10.84 19.18 16.85
N ASN A 171 11.87 19.37 16.02
CA ASN A 171 12.75 18.30 15.54
C ASN A 171 13.44 17.60 16.72
N ARG A 172 13.97 18.37 17.69
CA ARG A 172 14.54 17.80 18.91
C ARG A 172 13.53 17.01 19.75
N ALA A 173 12.27 17.44 19.81
CA ALA A 173 11.23 16.66 20.48
C ALA A 173 10.92 15.34 19.72
N ALA A 174 10.96 15.34 18.38
CA ALA A 174 10.85 14.12 17.58
C ALA A 174 12.06 13.18 17.78
N ASP A 175 13.28 13.71 17.78
CA ASP A 175 14.51 12.95 18.00
C ASP A 175 14.61 12.39 19.42
N GLN A 176 14.21 13.16 20.42
CA GLN A 176 14.11 12.70 21.81
C GLN A 176 13.08 11.57 21.94
N SER A 177 11.98 11.61 21.18
CA SER A 177 11.00 10.52 21.12
C SER A 177 11.60 9.23 20.51
N ARG A 178 12.32 9.35 19.38
CA ARG A 178 13.01 8.23 18.71
C ARG A 178 14.14 7.66 19.59
N THR A 179 14.85 8.52 20.31
CA THR A 179 15.85 8.17 21.32
C THR A 179 15.24 7.36 22.47
N LEU A 180 14.11 7.80 23.04
CA LEU A 180 13.42 7.07 24.11
C LEU A 180 12.94 5.69 23.63
N TRP A 181 12.48 5.59 22.39
CA TRP A 181 12.13 4.31 21.78
C TRP A 181 13.34 3.37 21.67
N VAL A 182 14.49 3.84 21.15
CA VAL A 182 15.75 3.07 21.12
C VAL A 182 16.21 2.65 22.52
N ASP A 183 16.06 3.54 23.51
CA ASP A 183 16.39 3.27 24.93
C ASP A 183 15.38 2.35 25.64
N ARG A 184 14.32 1.91 24.94
CA ARG A 184 13.25 1.00 25.42
C ARG A 184 12.41 1.60 26.56
N GLU A 185 12.26 2.92 26.57
CA GLU A 185 11.39 3.65 27.49
C GLU A 185 9.89 3.50 27.14
N SER A 186 9.02 3.84 28.09
CA SER A 186 7.57 3.60 27.95
C SER A 186 6.93 4.33 26.74
N THR A 187 5.96 3.68 26.09
CA THR A 187 5.20 4.24 24.95
C THR A 187 4.61 5.63 25.24
N ALA A 188 4.15 5.87 26.48
CA ALA A 188 3.63 7.16 26.91
C ALA A 188 4.70 8.28 26.97
N ALA A 189 5.97 7.93 27.23
CA ALA A 189 7.08 8.88 27.12
C ALA A 189 7.40 9.20 25.65
N VAL A 190 7.41 8.18 24.79
CA VAL A 190 7.58 8.33 23.33
C VAL A 190 6.47 9.21 22.75
N GLU A 191 5.21 8.96 23.11
CA GLU A 191 4.02 9.73 22.66
C GLU A 191 4.07 11.18 23.11
N LYS A 192 4.38 11.44 24.39
CA LYS A 192 4.49 12.80 24.95
C LYS A 192 5.42 13.68 24.11
N TYR A 193 6.58 13.16 23.72
CA TYR A 193 7.55 13.94 22.94
C TYR A 193 7.15 14.13 21.46
N ARG A 194 6.42 13.18 20.84
CA ARG A 194 5.77 13.41 19.53
C ARG A 194 4.66 14.46 19.59
N GLN A 195 3.78 14.39 20.59
CA GLN A 195 2.74 15.40 20.81
C GLN A 195 3.37 16.78 21.04
N GLN A 196 4.44 16.88 21.84
CA GLN A 196 5.19 18.14 22.02
C GLN A 196 5.77 18.67 20.70
N SER A 197 6.31 17.81 19.82
CA SER A 197 6.78 18.21 18.49
C SER A 197 5.64 18.81 17.65
N LEU A 198 4.53 18.09 17.53
CA LEU A 198 3.34 18.51 16.78
C LEU A 198 2.73 19.82 17.33
N ASP A 199 2.59 19.95 18.65
CA ASP A 199 2.03 21.14 19.30
C ASP A 199 2.87 22.40 19.02
N ILE A 200 4.20 22.26 18.98
CA ILE A 200 5.12 23.35 18.62
C ILE A 200 4.94 23.69 17.14
N LEU A 201 4.97 22.72 16.23
CA LEU A 201 4.82 22.93 14.79
C LEU A 201 3.48 23.60 14.44
N LEU A 202 2.38 23.19 15.08
CA LEU A 202 1.06 23.79 14.89
C LEU A 202 1.03 25.27 15.30
N SER A 203 1.65 25.59 16.44
CA SER A 203 1.77 26.96 16.95
C SER A 203 2.64 27.84 16.04
N VAL A 204 3.75 27.30 15.52
CA VAL A 204 4.64 27.99 14.58
C VAL A 204 3.96 28.23 13.24
N PHE A 205 3.35 27.20 12.67
CA PHE A 205 2.62 27.29 11.41
C PHE A 205 1.53 28.35 11.49
N ASP A 206 0.75 28.39 12.57
CA ASP A 206 -0.30 29.39 12.75
C ASP A 206 0.22 30.82 12.95
N ASP A 207 1.29 31.00 13.73
CA ASP A 207 1.88 32.34 13.91
C ASP A 207 2.55 32.84 12.62
N TYR A 208 3.24 31.96 11.88
CA TYR A 208 3.91 32.28 10.61
C TYR A 208 2.91 32.51 9.48
N TRP A 209 1.85 31.69 9.38
CA TRP A 209 0.84 31.84 8.33
C TRP A 209 0.06 33.16 8.46
N ARG A 210 -0.20 33.64 9.69
CA ARG A 210 -0.80 34.97 9.91
C ARG A 210 0.02 36.12 9.33
N LEU A 211 1.35 35.97 9.18
CA LEU A 211 2.19 36.96 8.52
C LEU A 211 1.92 37.00 7.01
N ILE A 212 1.80 35.83 6.39
CA ILE A 212 1.47 35.67 4.96
C ILE A 212 0.08 36.27 4.69
N GLU A 213 -0.91 36.03 5.56
CA GLU A 213 -2.26 36.61 5.45
C GLU A 213 -2.30 38.13 5.66
N LYS A 214 -1.47 38.68 6.55
CA LYS A 214 -1.36 40.14 6.76
C LYS A 214 -0.68 40.87 5.61
N HIS A 215 0.30 40.25 4.95
CA HIS A 215 1.19 40.91 4.00
C HIS A 215 1.37 40.16 2.66
N PRO A 216 0.32 39.60 2.04
CA PRO A 216 0.46 38.62 0.94
C PRO A 216 1.20 39.18 -0.27
N GLN A 217 0.90 40.42 -0.68
CA GLN A 217 1.58 41.06 -1.81
C GLN A 217 3.08 41.31 -1.54
N SER A 218 3.44 41.69 -0.31
CA SER A 218 4.84 41.90 0.07
C SER A 218 5.60 40.60 0.29
N PHE A 219 4.93 39.54 0.75
CA PHE A 219 5.47 38.18 0.83
C PHE A 219 5.88 37.69 -0.56
N VAL A 220 4.95 37.71 -1.52
CA VAL A 220 5.18 37.27 -2.91
C VAL A 220 6.27 38.10 -3.58
N SER A 221 6.21 39.44 -3.51
CA SER A 221 7.21 40.30 -4.15
C SER A 221 8.63 40.15 -3.59
N ALA A 222 8.76 39.66 -2.35
CA ALA A 222 10.06 39.49 -1.71
C ALA A 222 10.67 38.10 -1.93
N GLN A 223 9.89 37.07 -2.24
CA GLN A 223 10.40 35.68 -2.29
C GLN A 223 11.63 35.51 -3.19
N PRO A 224 11.68 36.00 -4.46
CA PRO A 224 12.82 35.76 -5.34
C PRO A 224 14.17 36.34 -4.86
N PHE A 225 14.17 37.16 -3.81
CA PHE A 225 15.35 37.87 -3.28
C PHE A 225 15.71 37.48 -1.84
N ARG A 226 14.98 36.54 -1.24
CA ARG A 226 15.19 36.12 0.16
C ARG A 226 15.88 34.77 0.20
N ASP A 227 17.20 34.82 0.35
CA ASP A 227 18.10 33.66 0.38
C ASP A 227 18.13 32.97 1.75
N VAL A 228 18.25 31.64 1.74
CA VAL A 228 18.57 30.88 2.96
C VAL A 228 20.07 30.97 3.20
N LYS A 229 20.45 31.51 4.37
CA LYS A 229 21.86 31.70 4.78
C LYS A 229 22.37 30.57 5.67
N SER A 230 23.68 30.37 5.63
CA SER A 230 24.44 29.50 6.52
C SER A 230 24.23 29.90 7.99
N ALA A 231 24.14 28.89 8.86
CA ALA A 231 24.40 29.05 10.28
C ALA A 231 25.77 29.72 10.51
N ARG A 232 25.95 30.38 11.66
CA ARG A 232 27.20 31.04 12.04
C ARG A 232 27.76 30.49 13.34
N TYR A 233 29.07 30.62 13.49
CA TYR A 233 29.79 30.29 14.71
C TYR A 233 30.72 31.45 15.12
N LEU A 234 31.09 31.48 16.40
CA LEU A 234 32.11 32.40 16.91
C LEU A 234 33.45 31.68 16.96
N ASN A 235 34.46 32.24 16.29
CA ASN A 235 35.84 31.76 16.39
C ASN A 235 36.52 32.23 17.70
N ASP A 236 37.74 31.75 17.95
CA ASP A 236 38.56 32.09 19.15
C ASP A 236 38.80 33.60 19.38
N LYS A 237 38.52 34.43 18.37
CA LYS A 237 38.68 35.90 18.40
C LYS A 237 37.33 36.62 18.58
N GLY A 238 36.24 35.89 18.81
CA GLY A 238 34.88 36.42 18.91
C GLY A 238 34.29 36.91 17.59
N GLN A 239 34.84 36.50 16.44
CA GLN A 239 34.36 36.89 15.12
C GLN A 239 33.30 35.90 14.62
N SER A 240 32.23 36.44 14.05
CA SER A 240 31.07 35.68 13.53
C SER A 240 31.30 35.24 12.08
N LEU A 241 31.59 33.96 11.89
CA LEU A 241 31.87 33.36 10.58
C LEU A 241 30.75 32.38 10.18
N PRO A 242 30.43 32.23 8.89
CA PRO A 242 29.49 31.22 8.45
C PRO A 242 30.12 29.82 8.55
N VAL A 243 29.30 28.81 8.78
CA VAL A 243 29.71 27.39 8.76
C VAL A 243 30.06 26.95 7.33
N TYR A 244 29.29 27.38 6.33
CA TYR A 244 29.58 27.17 4.90
C TYR A 244 30.18 28.41 4.25
N GLN A 245 31.25 28.26 3.47
CA GLN A 245 32.08 29.39 3.03
C GLN A 245 31.38 30.37 2.08
N GLU A 246 30.35 29.94 1.34
CA GLU A 246 29.63 30.81 0.39
C GLU A 246 28.55 31.70 1.05
N ASP A 247 28.31 31.57 2.37
CA ASP A 247 27.25 32.22 3.18
C ASP A 247 25.79 31.90 2.76
N ARG A 248 25.53 31.63 1.48
CA ARG A 248 24.22 31.29 0.91
C ARG A 248 24.11 29.77 0.70
N LEU A 249 23.02 29.17 1.17
CA LEU A 249 22.72 27.74 0.98
C LEU A 249 21.71 27.54 -0.16
N ILE A 250 20.71 28.41 -0.25
CA ILE A 250 19.65 28.41 -1.27
C ILE A 250 19.38 29.86 -1.67
N THR A 251 19.27 30.15 -2.97
CA THR A 251 18.98 31.50 -3.47
C THR A 251 17.47 31.69 -3.66
N GLY A 252 16.90 32.70 -3.01
CA GLY A 252 15.46 32.97 -3.04
C GLY A 252 14.58 31.98 -2.28
N TYR A 253 13.29 32.34 -2.19
CA TYR A 253 12.16 31.58 -1.67
C TYR A 253 12.25 31.09 -0.21
N LYS A 254 13.17 31.64 0.60
CA LYS A 254 13.36 31.34 2.05
C LYS A 254 12.06 31.14 2.83
N ASP A 255 11.11 32.07 2.74
CA ASP A 255 9.89 32.02 3.56
C ASP A 255 8.88 30.99 3.04
N ALA A 256 8.77 30.85 1.71
CA ALA A 256 7.92 29.84 1.06
C ALA A 256 8.44 28.41 1.29
N LEU A 257 9.77 28.22 1.32
CA LEU A 257 10.40 26.95 1.67
C LEU A 257 10.11 26.56 3.11
N LEU A 258 10.30 27.47 4.07
CA LEU A 258 9.93 27.23 5.47
C LEU A 258 8.43 26.94 5.64
N ALA A 259 7.56 27.60 4.85
CA ALA A 259 6.14 27.30 4.86
C ALA A 259 5.83 25.86 4.39
N TYR A 260 6.43 25.37 3.30
CA TYR A 260 6.28 23.96 2.90
C TYR A 260 6.92 22.99 3.89
N GLN A 261 8.08 23.31 4.46
CA GLN A 261 8.75 22.47 5.46
C GLN A 261 7.93 22.31 6.75
N LEU A 262 7.30 23.40 7.21
CA LEU A 262 6.32 23.34 8.30
C LEU A 262 5.11 22.45 7.96
N MET A 263 4.61 22.51 6.72
CA MET A 263 3.50 21.65 6.27
C MET A 263 3.92 20.18 6.15
N ASN A 264 5.13 19.89 5.67
CA ASN A 264 5.70 18.55 5.58
C ASN A 264 5.90 17.93 6.96
N GLU A 265 6.54 18.64 7.88
CA GLU A 265 6.83 18.15 9.23
C GLU A 265 5.54 17.98 10.06
N LEU A 266 4.55 18.85 9.89
CA LEU A 266 3.21 18.68 10.49
C LEU A 266 2.56 17.36 10.09
N LEU A 267 2.55 17.04 8.79
CA LEU A 267 1.97 15.80 8.29
C LEU A 267 2.76 14.58 8.76
N ALA A 268 4.11 14.64 8.74
CA ALA A 268 4.98 13.56 9.18
C ALA A 268 4.84 13.26 10.68
N GLN A 269 4.82 14.28 11.54
CA GLN A 269 4.63 14.08 12.98
C GLN A 269 3.20 13.63 13.31
N GLN A 270 2.17 14.11 12.61
CA GLN A 270 0.80 13.59 12.78
C GLN A 270 0.68 12.14 12.31
N LEU A 271 1.32 11.74 11.21
CA LEU A 271 1.36 10.36 10.71
C LEU A 271 1.93 9.41 11.78
N GLN A 272 3.11 9.76 12.32
CA GLN A 272 3.77 8.99 13.37
C GLN A 272 2.95 8.97 14.67
N LEU A 273 2.36 10.11 15.07
CA LEU A 273 1.55 10.21 16.28
C LEU A 273 0.22 9.44 16.17
N SER A 274 -0.44 9.47 15.00
CA SER A 274 -1.67 8.69 14.76
C SER A 274 -1.40 7.19 14.83
N LYS A 275 -0.29 6.71 14.23
CA LYS A 275 0.17 5.31 14.37
C LYS A 275 0.44 4.95 15.84
N LEU A 276 1.19 5.79 16.56
CA LEU A 276 1.57 5.56 17.96
C LEU A 276 0.37 5.62 18.94
N LYS A 277 -0.65 6.43 18.66
CA LYS A 277 -1.88 6.49 19.45
C LYS A 277 -2.88 5.38 19.11
N ALA A 278 -2.89 4.88 17.88
CA ALA A 278 -3.64 3.69 17.52
C ALA A 278 -3.17 2.50 18.37
N VAL A 279 -1.86 2.41 18.60
CA VAL A 279 -1.21 1.41 19.45
C VAL A 279 -1.65 1.47 20.92
N SER A 280 -1.87 2.66 21.49
CA SER A 280 -2.37 2.80 22.87
C SER A 280 -3.90 2.70 23.00
N THR A 281 -4.60 2.40 21.91
CA THR A 281 -6.07 2.48 21.79
C THR A 281 -6.72 1.13 21.49
N SER A 282 -7.86 0.83 22.13
CA SER A 282 -8.66 -0.38 21.88
C SER A 282 -10.13 -0.11 21.48
N SER A 283 -10.65 1.12 21.63
CA SER A 283 -12.05 1.42 21.26
C SER A 283 -12.19 2.05 19.87
N ALA A 284 -13.25 1.67 19.15
CA ALA A 284 -13.57 2.25 17.84
C ALA A 284 -13.82 3.77 17.92
N GLU A 285 -14.46 4.27 18.98
CA GLU A 285 -14.68 5.71 19.22
C GLU A 285 -13.35 6.49 19.27
N GLN A 286 -12.33 5.93 19.93
CA GLN A 286 -11.00 6.52 19.97
C GLN A 286 -10.27 6.41 18.62
N LYS A 287 -10.37 5.28 17.90
CA LYS A 287 -9.83 5.15 16.53
C LYS A 287 -10.44 6.20 15.58
N SER A 288 -11.76 6.36 15.57
CA SER A 288 -12.45 7.41 14.80
C SER A 288 -12.05 8.83 15.20
N LYS A 289 -11.75 9.08 16.48
CA LYS A 289 -11.21 10.37 16.94
C LYS A 289 -9.80 10.64 16.39
N LEU A 290 -8.94 9.62 16.29
CA LEU A 290 -7.61 9.73 15.68
C LEU A 290 -7.68 9.95 14.16
N ALA A 291 -8.65 9.31 13.49
CA ALA A 291 -8.93 9.59 12.08
C ALA A 291 -9.36 11.05 11.88
N TYR A 292 -10.29 11.56 12.69
CA TYR A 292 -10.71 12.96 12.64
C TYR A 292 -9.57 13.95 12.94
N GLU A 293 -8.68 13.65 13.88
CA GLU A 293 -7.48 14.45 14.15
C GLU A 293 -6.56 14.52 12.91
N ALA A 294 -6.31 13.39 12.25
CA ALA A 294 -5.51 13.32 11.03
C ALA A 294 -6.17 14.06 9.84
N SER A 295 -7.45 13.77 9.57
CA SER A 295 -8.20 14.37 8.46
C SER A 295 -8.39 15.88 8.63
N SER A 296 -8.62 16.36 9.85
CA SER A 296 -8.74 17.80 10.17
C SER A 296 -7.43 18.55 9.90
N LEU A 297 -6.28 17.97 10.25
CA LEU A 297 -4.98 18.54 9.90
C LEU A 297 -4.76 18.52 8.37
N LEU A 298 -5.08 17.41 7.72
CA LEU A 298 -4.90 17.24 6.28
C LEU A 298 -5.73 18.25 5.47
N GLU A 299 -7.01 18.44 5.80
CA GLU A 299 -7.86 19.48 5.20
C GLU A 299 -7.29 20.89 5.43
N ARG A 300 -6.88 21.19 6.66
CA ARG A 300 -6.29 22.48 7.05
C ARG A 300 -5.06 22.80 6.22
N VAL A 301 -4.13 21.85 6.10
CA VAL A 301 -2.85 22.06 5.43
C VAL A 301 -3.04 22.10 3.90
N ILE A 302 -3.86 21.21 3.30
CA ILE A 302 -4.21 21.28 1.88
C ILE A 302 -4.89 22.59 1.51
N SER A 303 -5.75 23.13 2.38
CA SER A 303 -6.38 24.44 2.18
C SER A 303 -5.33 25.56 2.12
N LYS A 304 -4.26 25.45 2.93
CA LYS A 304 -3.17 26.43 3.03
C LYS A 304 -2.15 26.30 1.90
N GLU A 305 -1.79 25.08 1.48
CA GLU A 305 -1.01 24.86 0.26
C GLU A 305 -1.70 25.50 -0.96
N LYS A 306 -3.00 25.24 -1.14
CA LYS A 306 -3.81 25.83 -2.22
C LYS A 306 -3.91 27.36 -2.12
N GLN A 307 -3.66 27.96 -0.97
CA GLN A 307 -3.51 29.42 -0.81
C GLN A 307 -2.09 29.87 -1.20
N LEU A 308 -1.05 29.16 -0.76
CA LEU A 308 0.36 29.46 -1.08
C LEU A 308 0.62 29.40 -2.59
N ARG A 309 0.20 28.33 -3.26
CA ARG A 309 0.38 28.16 -4.71
C ARG A 309 -0.34 29.22 -5.53
N ARG A 310 -1.55 29.64 -5.11
CA ARG A 310 -2.29 30.76 -5.73
C ARG A 310 -1.64 32.13 -5.50
N LEU A 311 -0.87 32.30 -4.43
CA LEU A 311 -0.12 33.52 -4.15
C LEU A 311 1.18 33.59 -4.93
N LEU A 312 1.93 32.49 -5.02
CA LEU A 312 3.23 32.41 -5.70
C LEU A 312 3.11 32.31 -7.23
N GLY A 313 2.05 31.68 -7.74
CA GLY A 313 1.89 31.35 -9.16
C GLY A 313 2.77 30.17 -9.58
N ASP A 314 2.37 29.47 -10.65
CA ASP A 314 3.03 28.23 -11.09
C ASP A 314 4.49 28.45 -11.54
N ASP A 315 4.83 29.63 -12.08
CA ASP A 315 6.20 30.01 -12.47
C ASP A 315 7.21 29.87 -11.31
N SER A 316 6.79 30.12 -10.06
CA SER A 316 7.68 30.01 -8.89
C SER A 316 8.14 28.57 -8.61
N TYR A 317 7.42 27.56 -9.10
CA TYR A 317 7.75 26.15 -8.91
C TYR A 317 8.79 25.63 -9.93
N THR A 318 9.29 26.51 -10.82
CA THR A 318 10.54 26.28 -11.54
C THR A 318 11.78 26.30 -10.62
N HIS A 319 11.65 26.82 -9.39
CA HIS A 319 12.69 26.74 -8.38
C HIS A 319 12.76 25.34 -7.76
N ILE A 320 13.87 24.61 -8.00
CA ILE A 320 14.03 23.19 -7.65
C ILE A 320 13.58 22.84 -6.22
N MET A 321 14.06 23.58 -5.23
CA MET A 321 13.73 23.35 -3.82
C MET A 321 12.23 23.51 -3.50
N LEU A 322 11.51 24.38 -4.23
CA LEU A 322 10.05 24.53 -4.06
C LEU A 322 9.27 23.40 -4.72
N SER A 323 9.74 22.85 -5.86
CA SER A 323 9.14 21.64 -6.41
C SER A 323 9.37 20.46 -5.47
N SER A 324 10.60 20.23 -5.01
CA SER A 324 10.92 19.14 -4.09
C SER A 324 10.09 19.18 -2.81
N GLU A 325 9.95 20.33 -2.16
CA GLU A 325 9.13 20.43 -0.93
C GLU A 325 7.62 20.31 -1.21
N LEU A 326 7.12 20.69 -2.40
CA LEU A 326 5.75 20.43 -2.84
C LEU A 326 5.51 18.95 -3.18
N ASP A 327 6.48 18.27 -3.78
CA ASP A 327 6.37 16.86 -4.16
C ASP A 327 6.47 15.94 -2.94
N LYS A 328 7.31 16.29 -1.95
CA LYS A 328 7.25 15.74 -0.59
C LYS A 328 5.87 15.94 0.06
N PHE A 329 5.28 17.13 -0.10
CA PHE A 329 3.96 17.44 0.46
C PHE A 329 2.85 16.56 -0.12
N LYS A 330 2.85 16.31 -1.44
CA LYS A 330 1.92 15.36 -2.06
C LYS A 330 2.05 13.96 -1.45
N GLY A 331 3.27 13.46 -1.31
CA GLY A 331 3.55 12.15 -0.70
C GLY A 331 3.03 12.06 0.74
N ASN A 332 3.41 13.03 1.59
CA ASN A 332 2.98 13.13 2.98
C ASN A 332 1.45 13.21 3.15
N VAL A 333 0.76 13.90 2.23
CA VAL A 333 -0.72 13.96 2.19
C VAL A 333 -1.32 12.59 1.92
N VAL A 334 -0.78 11.82 0.96
CA VAL A 334 -1.28 10.48 0.63
C VAL A 334 -1.03 9.49 1.77
N GLU A 335 0.17 9.50 2.37
CA GLU A 335 0.50 8.62 3.51
C GLU A 335 -0.44 8.89 4.71
N LEU A 336 -0.67 10.16 5.07
CA LEU A 336 -1.59 10.51 6.17
C LEU A 336 -3.06 10.18 5.85
N LYS A 337 -3.50 10.41 4.60
CA LYS A 337 -4.84 10.02 4.12
C LYS A 337 -5.03 8.50 4.24
N SER A 338 -4.00 7.70 3.96
CA SER A 338 -4.04 6.24 4.12
C SER A 338 -4.21 5.82 5.58
N VAL A 339 -3.47 6.44 6.51
CA VAL A 339 -3.61 6.17 7.95
C VAL A 339 -4.98 6.62 8.49
N ALA A 340 -5.55 7.71 7.98
CA ALA A 340 -6.92 8.11 8.32
C ALA A 340 -7.95 7.05 7.85
N ASN A 341 -7.86 6.55 6.61
CA ASN A 341 -8.73 5.48 6.11
C ASN A 341 -8.61 4.19 6.96
N TRP A 342 -7.41 3.81 7.39
CA TRP A 342 -7.19 2.64 8.27
C TRP A 342 -7.87 2.81 9.63
N LEU A 343 -7.75 4.00 10.24
CA LEU A 343 -8.39 4.32 11.52
C LEU A 343 -9.93 4.37 11.44
N GLU A 344 -10.49 4.53 10.23
CA GLU A 344 -11.92 4.41 9.93
C GLU A 344 -12.34 2.97 9.55
N GLY A 345 -11.39 2.03 9.44
CA GLY A 345 -11.63 0.62 9.15
C GLY A 345 -11.64 0.24 7.67
N GLY A 346 -11.08 1.07 6.77
CA GLY A 346 -11.12 0.85 5.32
C GLY A 346 -10.05 -0.10 4.74
N ALA A 347 -8.97 -0.36 5.48
CA ALA A 347 -7.89 -1.31 5.18
C ALA A 347 -6.99 -1.42 6.42
N ASN A 348 -6.21 -2.49 6.59
CA ASN A 348 -5.24 -2.58 7.70
C ASN A 348 -3.99 -1.70 7.51
N TYR A 349 -3.14 -1.65 8.55
CA TYR A 349 -1.94 -0.80 8.64
C TYR A 349 -0.96 -0.94 7.45
N LEU A 350 -0.92 -2.11 6.79
CA LEU A 350 -0.04 -2.40 5.66
C LEU A 350 -0.67 -2.06 4.30
N GLY A 351 -1.90 -1.55 4.27
CA GLY A 351 -2.67 -1.31 3.05
C GLY A 351 -3.03 -2.61 2.33
N LEU A 352 -3.19 -3.72 3.07
CA LEU A 352 -3.61 -5.02 2.54
C LEU A 352 -5.12 -5.24 2.80
N PRO A 353 -5.78 -6.13 2.04
CA PRO A 353 -7.07 -6.69 2.43
C PRO A 353 -6.99 -7.46 3.75
N ASP A 354 -8.06 -7.48 4.54
CA ASP A 354 -8.11 -8.24 5.79
C ASP A 354 -8.23 -9.76 5.59
N ASP A 355 -8.57 -10.21 4.37
CA ASP A 355 -8.49 -11.61 3.92
C ASP A 355 -7.13 -11.97 3.26
N PHE A 356 -6.13 -11.08 3.31
CA PHE A 356 -4.79 -11.39 2.80
C PHE A 356 -4.10 -12.44 3.66
N VAL A 357 -3.70 -13.57 3.05
CA VAL A 357 -3.00 -14.68 3.71
C VAL A 357 -1.67 -14.97 3.02
N LEU A 358 -0.57 -14.94 3.78
CA LEU A 358 0.71 -15.45 3.33
C LEU A 358 0.72 -16.99 3.44
N LEU A 359 0.85 -17.69 2.31
CA LEU A 359 1.13 -19.13 2.27
C LEU A 359 2.50 -19.36 1.64
N MET A 360 3.36 -20.11 2.35
CA MET A 360 4.74 -20.40 1.99
C MET A 360 4.94 -21.92 1.89
N PRO A 361 4.69 -22.55 0.73
CA PRO A 361 5.24 -23.85 0.44
C PRO A 361 6.77 -23.75 0.34
N ASP A 362 7.50 -24.66 0.98
CA ASP A 362 8.89 -24.92 0.61
C ASP A 362 8.89 -25.67 -0.74
N TYR A 363 9.12 -24.92 -1.81
CA TYR A 363 9.05 -25.40 -3.19
C TYR A 363 10.29 -26.17 -3.65
N ASP A 364 11.43 -26.09 -2.94
CA ASP A 364 12.75 -26.47 -3.47
C ASP A 364 13.39 -27.71 -2.82
N SER A 365 12.89 -28.22 -1.68
CA SER A 365 13.44 -29.42 -1.04
C SER A 365 12.59 -30.68 -1.25
N GLU A 366 13.20 -31.81 -1.65
CA GLU A 366 12.50 -33.11 -1.70
C GLU A 366 12.11 -33.64 -0.29
N GLU A 367 12.66 -33.01 0.76
CA GLU A 367 12.30 -33.27 2.16
C GLU A 367 11.06 -32.43 2.61
N SER A 368 10.59 -31.47 1.80
CA SER A 368 9.56 -30.47 2.18
C SER A 368 8.16 -31.04 2.41
N ILE A 369 7.92 -32.30 2.03
CA ILE A 369 6.62 -33.00 2.09
C ILE A 369 5.96 -32.85 3.48
N GLY A 370 6.77 -32.77 4.55
CA GLY A 370 6.29 -32.51 5.92
C GLY A 370 5.84 -31.07 6.19
N SER A 371 6.62 -30.06 5.76
CA SER A 371 6.57 -28.69 6.26
C SER A 371 5.26 -27.92 6.01
N SER A 372 5.03 -26.87 6.80
CA SER A 372 3.85 -25.98 6.72
C SER A 372 4.25 -24.52 6.55
N SER A 373 3.35 -23.68 6.01
CA SER A 373 3.57 -22.22 5.90
C SER A 373 3.86 -21.62 7.29
N THR A 374 3.18 -22.12 8.32
CA THR A 374 3.39 -21.73 9.72
C THR A 374 4.84 -21.98 10.19
N GLU A 375 5.39 -23.15 9.89
CA GLU A 375 6.75 -23.54 10.28
C GLU A 375 7.81 -22.72 9.52
N ALA A 376 7.60 -22.49 8.22
CA ALA A 376 8.46 -21.64 7.41
C ALA A 376 8.48 -20.18 7.93
N ILE A 377 7.31 -19.62 8.24
CA ILE A 377 7.20 -18.25 8.79
C ILE A 377 7.80 -18.16 10.20
N GLY A 378 7.66 -19.20 11.04
CA GLY A 378 8.27 -19.25 12.38
C GLY A 378 9.79 -19.02 12.34
N ASN A 379 10.49 -19.75 11.47
CA ASN A 379 11.94 -19.60 11.30
C ASN A 379 12.34 -18.18 10.86
N VAL A 380 11.54 -17.52 10.01
CA VAL A 380 11.79 -16.13 9.57
C VAL A 380 11.62 -15.13 10.72
N LEU A 381 10.64 -15.35 11.60
CA LEU A 381 10.39 -14.49 12.76
C LEU A 381 11.52 -14.55 13.81
N ASP A 382 12.11 -15.72 14.01
CA ASP A 382 13.29 -15.88 14.88
C ASP A 382 14.47 -15.05 14.36
N GLU A 383 14.79 -15.16 13.05
CA GLU A 383 15.87 -14.38 12.44
C GLU A 383 15.60 -12.86 12.49
N MET A 384 14.37 -12.42 12.26
CA MET A 384 14.00 -11.00 12.33
C MET A 384 14.02 -10.45 13.76
N THR A 385 13.64 -11.24 14.75
CA THR A 385 13.72 -10.85 16.17
C THR A 385 15.18 -10.65 16.60
N LEU A 386 16.08 -11.53 16.14
CA LEU A 386 17.52 -11.39 16.32
C LEU A 386 18.09 -10.18 15.53
N SER A 387 17.61 -9.90 14.33
CA SER A 387 18.01 -8.72 13.53
C SER A 387 17.66 -7.41 14.25
N LEU A 388 16.43 -7.32 14.77
CA LEU A 388 15.95 -6.18 15.55
C LEU A 388 16.76 -5.99 16.84
N GLU A 389 17.05 -7.06 17.59
CA GLU A 389 17.87 -6.95 18.80
C GLU A 389 19.29 -6.43 18.49
N ASN A 390 19.96 -7.01 17.49
CA ASN A 390 21.29 -6.58 17.10
C ASN A 390 21.29 -5.10 16.64
N SER A 391 20.28 -4.67 15.89
CA SER A 391 20.14 -3.30 15.41
C SER A 391 19.87 -2.30 16.53
N LEU A 392 18.98 -2.63 17.49
CA LEU A 392 18.73 -1.80 18.68
C LEU A 392 19.96 -1.68 19.58
N ASN A 393 20.66 -2.79 19.85
CA ASN A 393 21.88 -2.81 20.64
C ASN A 393 23.01 -1.99 19.98
N LEU A 394 23.10 -2.01 18.64
CA LEU A 394 24.05 -1.20 17.89
C LEU A 394 23.66 0.30 17.91
N ALA A 395 22.39 0.64 17.73
CA ALA A 395 21.89 2.00 17.77
C ALA A 395 22.10 2.66 19.14
N GLN A 396 21.77 1.97 20.24
CA GLN A 396 22.03 2.42 21.61
C GLN A 396 23.51 2.77 21.82
N LYS A 397 24.42 1.89 21.38
CA LYS A 397 25.86 2.12 21.47
C LYS A 397 26.31 3.31 20.60
N LYS A 398 25.92 3.34 19.33
CA LYS A 398 26.34 4.38 18.38
C LYS A 398 25.86 5.77 18.76
N ARG A 399 24.67 5.89 19.35
CA ARG A 399 24.14 7.14 19.90
C ARG A 399 25.00 7.70 21.05
N LEU A 400 25.53 6.85 21.92
CA LEU A 400 26.43 7.27 23.01
C LEU A 400 27.81 7.72 22.51
N ASP A 401 28.30 7.13 21.42
CA ASP A 401 29.55 7.49 20.75
C ASP A 401 29.40 8.66 19.73
N TYR A 402 28.19 9.22 19.54
CA TYR A 402 27.91 10.18 18.46
C TYR A 402 28.26 11.63 18.83
N HIS A 403 29.17 12.23 18.05
CA HIS A 403 29.48 13.66 18.08
C HIS A 403 29.12 14.31 16.74
N TYR A 404 28.30 15.36 16.77
CA TYR A 404 27.86 16.09 15.58
C TYR A 404 28.96 17.05 15.08
N GLN A 405 29.92 16.48 14.37
CA GLN A 405 31.05 17.14 13.68
C GLN A 405 30.89 16.96 12.17
N LEU A 406 31.39 17.88 11.34
CA LEU A 406 31.19 17.84 9.88
C LEU A 406 31.61 16.49 9.25
N ASP A 407 32.78 15.96 9.58
CA ASP A 407 33.27 14.65 9.09
C ASP A 407 32.42 13.46 9.52
N VAL A 408 31.68 13.55 10.62
CA VAL A 408 30.77 12.49 11.09
C VAL A 408 29.42 12.65 10.40
N PHE A 409 28.88 13.87 10.36
CA PHE A 409 27.64 14.19 9.69
C PHE A 409 27.69 13.85 8.20
N THR A 410 28.75 14.24 7.47
CA THR A 410 28.91 13.93 6.04
C THR A 410 28.80 12.44 5.77
N ARG A 411 29.44 11.59 6.57
CA ARG A 411 29.35 10.12 6.41
C ARG A 411 27.95 9.57 6.72
N ASN A 412 27.28 10.11 7.74
CA ASN A 412 25.90 9.72 8.04
C ASN A 412 24.95 10.15 6.90
N PHE A 413 25.05 11.39 6.45
CA PHE A 413 24.25 11.96 5.36
C PHE A 413 24.47 11.22 4.02
N GLU A 414 25.72 10.87 3.69
CA GLU A 414 26.04 10.03 2.52
C GLU A 414 25.37 8.64 2.63
N GLN A 415 25.39 8.02 3.82
CA GLN A 415 24.79 6.70 4.05
C GLN A 415 23.26 6.74 4.05
N GLU A 416 22.65 7.78 4.63
CA GLU A 416 21.19 7.96 4.61
C GLU A 416 20.69 8.30 3.19
N ASN A 417 21.38 9.17 2.45
CA ASN A 417 21.05 9.46 1.06
C ASN A 417 21.24 8.23 0.15
N GLN A 418 22.29 7.43 0.35
CA GLN A 418 22.48 6.16 -0.35
C GLN A 418 21.35 5.17 -0.03
N ARG A 419 20.91 5.09 1.22
CA ARG A 419 19.78 4.26 1.64
C ARG A 419 18.44 4.71 1.04
N SER A 420 18.19 6.02 0.95
CA SER A 420 17.02 6.56 0.23
C SER A 420 17.05 6.18 -1.26
N LYS A 421 18.22 6.18 -1.91
CA LYS A 421 18.41 5.70 -3.29
C LYS A 421 18.22 4.18 -3.43
N GLU A 422 18.61 3.39 -2.44
CA GLU A 422 18.40 1.94 -2.42
C GLU A 422 16.92 1.56 -2.17
N ARG A 423 16.21 2.33 -1.34
CA ARG A 423 14.75 2.21 -1.21
C ARG A 423 14.04 2.61 -2.51
N LEU A 424 14.47 3.69 -3.18
CA LEU A 424 13.94 4.10 -4.49
C LEU A 424 14.22 3.05 -5.60
N SER A 425 15.42 2.47 -5.61
CA SER A 425 15.80 1.29 -6.43
C SER A 425 14.88 0.09 -6.20
N THR A 426 14.45 -0.11 -4.96
CA THR A 426 13.51 -1.19 -4.60
C THR A 426 12.08 -0.88 -5.08
N LEU A 427 11.61 0.36 -4.91
CA LEU A 427 10.28 0.83 -5.35
C LEU A 427 10.12 0.86 -6.88
N LEU A 428 11.05 1.49 -7.60
CA LEU A 428 10.96 1.78 -9.04
C LEU A 428 11.90 0.94 -9.94
N GLY A 429 12.93 0.29 -9.40
CA GLY A 429 13.90 -0.49 -10.18
C GLY A 429 15.06 0.32 -10.76
N CYS A 430 15.21 1.60 -10.42
CA CYS A 430 16.35 2.42 -10.87
C CYS A 430 17.70 1.91 -10.31
N PRO A 431 18.83 2.08 -11.03
CA PRO A 431 20.15 1.81 -10.46
C PRO A 431 20.41 2.70 -9.23
N SER A 432 20.81 2.12 -8.10
CA SER A 432 21.13 2.87 -6.86
C SER A 432 22.45 3.66 -6.91
N SER A 433 23.20 3.58 -8.01
CA SER A 433 24.55 4.13 -8.18
C SER A 433 24.62 5.43 -9.00
N LEU A 434 23.47 6.05 -9.31
CA LEU A 434 23.37 7.20 -10.23
C LEU A 434 22.48 8.33 -9.69
N ILE A 435 22.69 9.52 -10.27
CA ILE A 435 21.93 10.76 -10.05
C ILE A 435 20.46 10.58 -10.43
N VAL A 436 19.53 11.16 -9.66
CA VAL A 436 18.07 10.86 -9.69
C VAL A 436 17.44 10.87 -11.10
N ASN A 437 17.93 11.74 -11.99
CA ASN A 437 17.56 11.77 -13.40
C ASN A 437 17.72 10.43 -14.15
N SER A 438 18.53 9.48 -13.65
CA SER A 438 18.76 8.16 -14.25
C SER A 438 17.60 7.18 -14.11
N CYS A 439 16.53 7.50 -13.37
CA CYS A 439 15.30 6.69 -13.42
C CYS A 439 14.72 6.61 -14.84
N LYS A 440 15.08 7.55 -15.72
CA LYS A 440 14.77 7.57 -17.15
C LYS A 440 15.54 6.52 -17.97
N GLU A 441 16.53 5.82 -17.42
CA GLU A 441 17.33 4.81 -18.13
C GLU A 441 17.13 3.37 -17.61
N GLN A 442 16.01 3.12 -16.90
CA GLN A 442 15.62 1.79 -16.46
C GLN A 442 15.35 0.81 -17.62
N THR A 443 15.77 -0.44 -17.45
CA THR A 443 15.38 -1.55 -18.32
C THR A 443 14.00 -2.11 -17.97
N LYS A 444 13.36 -2.78 -18.93
CA LYS A 444 12.11 -3.53 -18.74
C LYS A 444 12.19 -4.57 -17.61
N SER A 445 13.35 -5.23 -17.45
CA SER A 445 13.55 -6.23 -16.38
C SER A 445 13.62 -5.57 -14.99
N GLN A 446 14.25 -4.39 -14.89
CA GLN A 446 14.32 -3.61 -13.67
C GLN A 446 12.93 -3.14 -13.19
N ARG A 447 12.13 -2.53 -14.09
CA ARG A 447 10.76 -2.09 -13.75
C ARG A 447 9.87 -3.26 -13.34
N ARG A 448 9.90 -4.38 -14.08
CA ARG A 448 9.15 -5.60 -13.77
C ARG A 448 9.61 -6.33 -12.48
N GLY A 449 10.71 -5.91 -11.87
CA GLY A 449 11.26 -6.46 -10.63
C GLY A 449 11.34 -5.43 -9.49
N SER A 450 10.54 -4.36 -9.55
CA SER A 450 10.40 -3.35 -8.49
C SER A 450 9.05 -3.49 -7.78
N LEU A 451 8.90 -2.97 -6.55
CA LEU A 451 7.65 -3.11 -5.78
C LEU A 451 6.44 -2.56 -6.54
N ILE A 452 6.57 -1.39 -7.16
CA ILE A 452 5.51 -0.81 -8.02
C ILE A 452 5.24 -1.72 -9.23
N GLY A 453 6.27 -2.23 -9.90
CA GLY A 453 6.09 -3.15 -11.02
C GLY A 453 5.51 -4.52 -10.65
N TYR A 454 5.68 -4.97 -9.41
CA TYR A 454 5.02 -6.16 -8.87
C TYR A 454 3.56 -5.89 -8.49
N GLN A 455 3.27 -4.78 -7.81
CA GLN A 455 1.90 -4.38 -7.47
C GLN A 455 1.05 -4.16 -8.73
N LEU A 456 1.66 -3.64 -9.81
CA LEU A 456 1.02 -3.54 -11.13
C LEU A 456 0.66 -4.90 -11.75
N LYS A 457 1.45 -5.97 -11.53
CA LYS A 457 1.05 -7.33 -11.95
C LYS A 457 -0.16 -7.82 -11.15
N SER A 458 -0.26 -7.51 -9.86
CA SER A 458 -1.42 -7.87 -9.03
C SER A 458 -2.69 -7.19 -9.57
N ILE A 459 -2.62 -5.90 -9.93
CA ILE A 459 -3.70 -5.17 -10.63
C ILE A 459 -4.07 -5.83 -11.97
N GLN A 460 -3.09 -6.23 -12.78
CA GLN A 460 -3.33 -6.93 -14.04
C GLN A 460 -3.97 -8.31 -13.85
N ALA A 461 -3.59 -9.04 -12.79
CA ALA A 461 -4.19 -10.31 -12.42
C ALA A 461 -5.64 -10.12 -11.92
N ALA A 462 -5.90 -9.14 -11.05
CA ALA A 462 -7.24 -8.81 -10.56
C ALA A 462 -8.19 -8.40 -11.71
N LYS A 463 -7.73 -7.59 -12.67
CA LYS A 463 -8.48 -7.30 -13.92
C LYS A 463 -8.77 -8.59 -14.71
N SER A 464 -7.76 -9.44 -14.90
CA SER A 464 -7.92 -10.71 -15.64
C SER A 464 -8.92 -11.66 -14.97
N GLU A 465 -9.01 -11.62 -13.64
CA GLU A 465 -9.97 -12.38 -12.85
C GLU A 465 -11.40 -11.81 -12.90
N VAL A 466 -11.57 -10.48 -12.92
CA VAL A 466 -12.87 -9.85 -13.20
C VAL A 466 -13.36 -10.24 -14.61
N GLU A 467 -12.48 -10.23 -15.61
CA GLU A 467 -12.78 -10.69 -16.97
C GLU A 467 -13.08 -12.20 -17.04
N ARG A 468 -12.37 -13.05 -16.25
CA ARG A 468 -12.67 -14.49 -16.14
C ARG A 468 -14.05 -14.71 -15.53
N ALA A 469 -14.36 -14.06 -14.40
CA ALA A 469 -15.64 -14.17 -13.72
C ALA A 469 -16.81 -13.76 -14.64
N TYR A 470 -16.64 -12.70 -15.43
CA TYR A 470 -17.63 -12.26 -16.43
C TYR A 470 -17.85 -13.30 -17.55
N ARG A 471 -16.78 -13.95 -18.04
CA ARG A 471 -16.89 -15.05 -19.02
C ARG A 471 -17.60 -16.27 -18.43
N VAL A 472 -17.24 -16.69 -17.21
CA VAL A 472 -17.86 -17.82 -16.52
C VAL A 472 -19.35 -17.55 -16.26
N HIS A 473 -19.71 -16.37 -15.78
CA HIS A 473 -21.10 -15.91 -15.62
C HIS A 473 -21.89 -16.04 -16.92
N SER A 474 -21.30 -15.60 -18.04
CA SER A 474 -21.89 -15.68 -19.38
C SER A 474 -22.09 -17.12 -19.86
N GLU A 475 -21.12 -18.02 -19.64
CA GLU A 475 -21.28 -19.46 -19.97
C GLU A 475 -22.33 -20.13 -19.08
N VAL A 476 -22.37 -19.83 -17.77
CA VAL A 476 -23.38 -20.38 -16.85
C VAL A 476 -24.80 -19.91 -17.22
N LEU A 477 -24.99 -18.64 -17.59
CA LEU A 477 -26.27 -18.13 -18.09
C LEU A 477 -26.72 -18.86 -19.37
N ASN A 478 -25.79 -19.18 -20.27
CA ASN A 478 -26.08 -19.98 -21.45
C ASN A 478 -26.44 -21.44 -21.06
N ASN A 479 -25.70 -22.05 -20.13
CA ASN A 479 -25.96 -23.41 -19.64
C ASN A 479 -27.31 -23.54 -18.93
N ILE A 480 -27.74 -22.54 -18.15
CA ILE A 480 -29.11 -22.48 -17.59
C ILE A 480 -30.14 -22.43 -18.72
N SER A 481 -29.90 -21.63 -19.76
CA SER A 481 -30.81 -21.49 -20.90
C SER A 481 -30.93 -22.80 -21.69
N LEU A 482 -29.83 -23.52 -21.89
CA LEU A 482 -29.79 -24.83 -22.54
C LEU A 482 -30.48 -25.92 -21.68
N GLU A 483 -30.26 -25.93 -20.37
CA GLU A 483 -30.94 -26.88 -19.46
C GLU A 483 -32.44 -26.63 -19.40
N VAL A 484 -32.88 -25.37 -19.34
CA VAL A 484 -34.31 -25.02 -19.43
C VAL A 484 -34.90 -25.48 -20.77
N ALA A 485 -34.22 -25.24 -21.89
CA ALA A 485 -34.71 -25.68 -23.21
C ALA A 485 -34.80 -27.22 -23.32
N ARG A 486 -33.82 -27.94 -22.75
CA ARG A 486 -33.84 -29.41 -22.64
C ARG A 486 -35.05 -29.89 -21.84
N LEU A 487 -35.35 -29.26 -20.71
CA LEU A 487 -36.51 -29.58 -19.86
C LEU A 487 -37.84 -29.24 -20.54
N GLU A 488 -37.94 -28.11 -21.25
CA GLU A 488 -39.10 -27.73 -22.06
C GLU A 488 -39.39 -28.77 -23.15
N GLN A 489 -38.36 -29.24 -23.86
CA GLN A 489 -38.47 -30.29 -24.88
C GLN A 489 -38.90 -31.65 -24.29
N VAL A 490 -38.34 -32.04 -23.13
CA VAL A 490 -38.67 -33.31 -22.46
C VAL A 490 -40.08 -33.30 -21.87
N GLN A 491 -40.46 -32.24 -21.15
CA GLN A 491 -41.77 -32.10 -20.51
C GLN A 491 -42.88 -31.64 -21.48
N GLN A 492 -42.54 -31.27 -22.72
CA GLN A 492 -43.44 -30.67 -23.71
C GLN A 492 -44.13 -29.39 -23.21
N THR A 493 -43.40 -28.55 -22.49
CA THR A 493 -43.89 -27.26 -21.96
C THR A 493 -43.11 -26.07 -22.53
N SER A 494 -43.59 -24.85 -22.30
CA SER A 494 -42.91 -23.61 -22.68
C SER A 494 -42.99 -22.56 -21.56
N ASN A 495 -42.04 -21.62 -21.57
CA ASN A 495 -41.82 -20.60 -20.54
C ASN A 495 -41.66 -21.23 -19.14
N LEU A 496 -40.85 -22.28 -19.02
CA LEU A 496 -40.57 -23.00 -17.79
C LEU A 496 -39.76 -22.13 -16.80
N ILE A 497 -38.84 -21.30 -17.30
CA ILE A 497 -38.04 -20.35 -16.50
C ILE A 497 -38.88 -19.32 -15.71
N ASP A 498 -40.08 -18.99 -16.18
CA ASP A 498 -41.03 -18.11 -15.48
C ASP A 498 -41.81 -18.80 -14.35
N LYS A 499 -41.71 -20.15 -14.29
CA LYS A 499 -42.38 -21.05 -13.32
C LYS A 499 -41.42 -21.62 -12.28
N ILE A 500 -40.14 -21.83 -12.64
CA ILE A 500 -39.13 -22.34 -11.70
C ILE A 500 -38.90 -21.31 -10.59
N THR A 501 -39.02 -21.76 -9.35
CA THR A 501 -38.82 -20.95 -8.15
C THR A 501 -37.75 -21.53 -7.24
N ILE A 502 -37.15 -20.65 -6.46
CA ILE A 502 -36.07 -20.89 -5.51
C ILE A 502 -36.66 -20.59 -4.13
N LYS A 503 -36.93 -21.64 -3.35
CA LYS A 503 -37.47 -21.54 -1.98
C LYS A 503 -36.33 -21.42 -0.98
N LEU A 504 -36.43 -20.43 -0.10
CA LEU A 504 -35.51 -20.14 1.01
C LEU A 504 -36.35 -20.00 2.30
N GLY A 505 -36.72 -21.14 2.87
CA GLY A 505 -37.67 -21.20 3.98
C GLY A 505 -39.03 -20.64 3.55
N LEU A 506 -39.60 -19.71 4.30
CA LEU A 506 -40.88 -19.07 3.95
C LEU A 506 -40.82 -18.13 2.73
N ASN A 507 -39.62 -17.78 2.23
CA ASN A 507 -39.45 -16.87 1.08
C ASN A 507 -39.33 -17.65 -0.24
N GLU A 508 -39.99 -17.17 -1.29
CA GLU A 508 -39.96 -17.78 -2.64
C GLU A 508 -39.56 -16.74 -3.70
N PHE A 509 -38.50 -17.03 -4.45
CA PHE A 509 -37.98 -16.17 -5.53
C PHE A 509 -38.12 -16.85 -6.88
N LYS A 510 -38.35 -16.10 -7.97
CA LYS A 510 -38.32 -16.67 -9.32
C LYS A 510 -36.88 -16.80 -9.81
N LEU A 511 -36.52 -17.94 -10.41
CA LEU A 511 -35.19 -18.17 -11.01
C LEU A 511 -34.82 -17.05 -11.99
N LYS A 512 -35.78 -16.64 -12.83
CA LYS A 512 -35.66 -15.51 -13.76
C LYS A 512 -35.28 -14.18 -13.07
N SER A 513 -35.82 -13.91 -11.88
CA SER A 513 -35.52 -12.69 -11.12
C SER A 513 -34.07 -12.68 -10.63
N VAL A 514 -33.57 -13.82 -10.16
CA VAL A 514 -32.16 -13.98 -9.74
C VAL A 514 -31.22 -13.86 -10.94
N ILE A 515 -31.61 -14.40 -12.09
CA ILE A 515 -30.87 -14.27 -13.35
C ILE A 515 -30.80 -12.80 -13.82
N ASP A 516 -31.91 -12.07 -13.79
CA ASP A 516 -31.96 -10.68 -14.28
C ASP A 516 -31.28 -9.69 -13.29
N GLU A 517 -31.36 -9.92 -11.97
CA GLU A 517 -30.57 -9.19 -10.96
C GLU A 517 -29.05 -9.44 -11.12
N SER A 518 -28.68 -10.71 -11.35
CA SER A 518 -27.29 -11.12 -11.59
C SER A 518 -26.76 -10.49 -12.88
N ARG A 519 -27.54 -10.48 -13.97
CA ARG A 519 -27.18 -9.80 -15.23
C ARG A 519 -26.94 -8.31 -15.06
N ALA A 520 -27.82 -7.59 -14.37
CA ALA A 520 -27.68 -6.15 -14.16
C ALA A 520 -26.39 -5.83 -13.39
N SER A 521 -26.23 -6.38 -12.19
CA SER A 521 -25.07 -6.09 -11.35
C SER A 521 -23.73 -6.53 -11.96
N THR A 522 -23.66 -7.69 -12.63
CA THR A 522 -22.45 -8.13 -13.35
C THR A 522 -22.16 -7.27 -14.59
N PHE A 523 -23.18 -6.70 -15.24
CA PHE A 523 -22.99 -5.72 -16.31
C PHE A 523 -22.46 -4.38 -15.77
N ASP A 524 -22.96 -3.90 -14.64
CA ASP A 524 -22.51 -2.65 -14.00
C ASP A 524 -21.03 -2.76 -13.58
N MET A 525 -20.65 -3.86 -12.94
CA MET A 525 -19.24 -4.17 -12.59
C MET A 525 -18.33 -4.22 -13.83
N ASN A 526 -18.78 -4.80 -14.93
CA ASN A 526 -18.01 -4.85 -16.18
C ASN A 526 -17.88 -3.47 -16.83
N THR A 527 -18.92 -2.64 -16.73
CA THR A 527 -18.97 -1.30 -17.31
C THR A 527 -17.98 -0.35 -16.61
N LEU A 528 -17.80 -0.47 -15.30
CA LEU A 528 -16.75 0.24 -14.56
C LEU A 528 -15.35 -0.12 -15.09
N LEU A 529 -15.05 -1.42 -15.19
CA LEU A 529 -13.75 -1.89 -15.66
C LEU A 529 -13.45 -1.39 -17.09
N LEU A 530 -14.47 -1.33 -17.96
CA LEU A 530 -14.38 -0.87 -19.35
C LEU A 530 -14.53 0.65 -19.52
N SER A 531 -14.54 1.43 -18.43
CA SER A 531 -14.57 2.90 -18.50
C SER A 531 -13.28 3.47 -19.13
N GLU A 532 -13.41 4.61 -19.80
CA GLU A 532 -12.30 5.28 -20.49
C GLU A 532 -11.16 5.66 -19.52
N GLU A 533 -11.51 6.10 -18.32
CA GLU A 533 -10.58 6.49 -17.24
C GLU A 533 -9.76 5.31 -16.70
N VAL A 534 -10.42 4.17 -16.39
CA VAL A 534 -9.76 2.96 -15.91
C VAL A 534 -8.87 2.36 -17.00
N GLN A 535 -9.34 2.27 -18.24
CA GLN A 535 -8.53 1.72 -19.34
C GLN A 535 -7.35 2.65 -19.69
N HIS A 536 -7.55 3.97 -19.75
CA HIS A 536 -6.47 4.92 -20.02
C HIS A 536 -5.35 4.86 -18.96
N SER A 537 -5.74 4.77 -17.69
CA SER A 537 -4.81 4.61 -16.58
C SER A 537 -4.03 3.29 -16.70
N LEU A 538 -4.72 2.17 -16.92
CA LEU A 538 -4.08 0.86 -17.09
C LEU A 538 -3.16 0.80 -18.33
N ASP A 539 -3.47 1.50 -19.41
CA ASP A 539 -2.63 1.62 -20.61
C ASP A 539 -1.36 2.47 -20.39
N ILE A 540 -1.36 3.42 -19.43
CA ILE A 540 -0.15 4.11 -18.98
C ILE A 540 0.71 3.16 -18.14
N LEU A 541 0.07 2.39 -17.25
CA LEU A 541 0.76 1.53 -16.29
C LEU A 541 1.33 0.26 -16.93
N ASP A 542 0.67 -0.30 -17.94
CA ASP A 542 1.26 -1.38 -18.74
C ASP A 542 2.49 -0.88 -19.53
N ARG A 543 2.44 0.33 -20.10
CA ARG A 543 3.61 0.95 -20.74
C ARG A 543 4.79 1.12 -19.78
N PHE A 544 4.55 1.48 -18.52
CA PHE A 544 5.61 1.45 -17.49
C PHE A 544 6.24 0.04 -17.36
N LEU A 545 5.42 -1.02 -17.30
CA LEU A 545 5.90 -2.41 -17.26
C LEU A 545 6.56 -2.90 -18.56
N ASN A 546 6.20 -2.33 -19.72
CA ASN A 546 6.42 -2.97 -21.01
C ASN A 546 7.24 -2.22 -22.05
N ASP A 547 7.31 -0.89 -22.01
CA ASP A 547 7.99 -0.09 -23.02
C ASP A 547 9.53 -0.22 -22.95
N THR A 548 10.17 0.10 -24.07
CA THR A 548 11.62 0.16 -24.21
C THR A 548 12.11 1.60 -24.21
N GLY A 549 13.02 1.94 -23.28
CA GLY A 549 13.54 3.29 -23.11
C GLY A 549 12.95 3.99 -21.88
N SER A 550 12.90 5.31 -21.95
CA SER A 550 12.59 6.20 -20.82
C SER A 550 11.10 6.26 -20.49
N THR A 551 10.78 5.94 -19.25
CA THR A 551 9.44 6.10 -18.67
C THR A 551 9.18 7.52 -18.21
N ASP A 552 7.98 8.03 -18.53
CA ASP A 552 7.44 9.24 -17.91
C ASP A 552 6.87 8.88 -16.54
N LEU A 553 7.65 9.15 -15.49
CA LEU A 553 7.21 8.93 -14.11
C LEU A 553 6.05 9.85 -13.72
N SER A 554 5.96 11.06 -14.27
CA SER A 554 4.85 11.96 -13.92
C SER A 554 3.53 11.43 -14.46
N ALA A 555 3.51 10.95 -15.71
CA ALA A 555 2.33 10.29 -16.27
C ALA A 555 2.00 8.99 -15.51
N THR A 556 3.01 8.21 -15.12
CA THR A 556 2.84 6.99 -14.32
C THR A 556 2.19 7.32 -12.96
N PHE A 557 2.66 8.37 -12.27
CA PHE A 557 2.18 8.75 -10.96
C PHE A 557 0.73 9.27 -11.02
N THR A 558 0.37 10.08 -12.02
CA THR A 558 -1.01 10.54 -12.24
C THR A 558 -1.95 9.38 -12.57
N ALA A 559 -1.55 8.43 -13.42
CA ALA A 559 -2.37 7.25 -13.72
C ALA A 559 -2.65 6.35 -12.49
N ILE A 560 -1.81 6.41 -11.45
CA ILE A 560 -2.05 5.72 -10.18
C ILE A 560 -3.11 6.47 -9.34
N GLU A 561 -3.04 7.80 -9.31
CA GLU A 561 -4.03 8.65 -8.63
C GLU A 561 -5.41 8.53 -9.29
N ASP A 562 -5.49 8.61 -10.63
CA ASP A 562 -6.71 8.50 -11.42
C ASP A 562 -7.36 7.11 -11.28
N LEU A 563 -6.57 6.02 -11.37
CA LEU A 563 -7.07 4.65 -11.17
C LEU A 563 -7.63 4.44 -9.75
N GLN A 564 -6.98 4.98 -8.72
CA GLN A 564 -7.49 4.93 -7.34
C GLN A 564 -8.79 5.71 -7.21
N GLY A 565 -8.88 6.88 -7.85
CA GLY A 565 -10.10 7.71 -7.89
C GLY A 565 -11.29 6.95 -8.47
N ALA A 566 -11.16 6.49 -9.72
CA ALA A 566 -12.23 5.81 -10.46
C ALA A 566 -12.77 4.56 -9.75
N LEU A 567 -11.90 3.80 -9.06
CA LEU A 567 -12.30 2.59 -8.33
C LEU A 567 -12.92 2.86 -6.95
N LYS A 568 -12.67 4.02 -6.33
CA LYS A 568 -13.18 4.33 -4.98
C LYS A 568 -14.65 4.81 -4.98
N GLU A 569 -15.14 5.37 -6.07
CA GLU A 569 -16.55 5.82 -6.14
C GLU A 569 -17.56 4.66 -6.33
N SER A 570 -17.09 3.47 -6.68
CA SER A 570 -17.90 2.30 -7.05
C SER A 570 -17.98 1.23 -5.96
N SER A 571 -18.27 1.59 -4.71
CA SER A 571 -18.23 0.67 -3.57
C SER A 571 -19.08 -0.60 -3.76
N LEU A 572 -18.44 -1.77 -3.80
CA LEU A 572 -19.08 -3.08 -3.97
C LEU A 572 -18.99 -3.90 -2.68
N ASP A 573 -20.14 -4.39 -2.20
CA ASP A 573 -20.23 -5.28 -1.06
C ASP A 573 -19.99 -6.73 -1.49
N ALA A 574 -18.72 -7.14 -1.52
CA ALA A 574 -18.31 -8.52 -1.82
C ALA A 574 -18.79 -9.51 -0.74
N ASP A 575 -18.87 -9.08 0.52
CA ASP A 575 -19.32 -9.90 1.64
C ASP A 575 -20.80 -10.23 1.53
N LEU A 576 -21.66 -9.27 1.15
CA LEU A 576 -23.08 -9.50 0.85
C LEU A 576 -23.27 -10.56 -0.24
N TYR A 577 -22.42 -10.59 -1.27
CA TYR A 577 -22.51 -11.61 -2.32
C TYR A 577 -22.04 -12.99 -1.83
N THR A 578 -21.00 -13.07 -0.99
CA THR A 578 -20.59 -14.32 -0.33
C THR A 578 -21.66 -14.81 0.67
N GLN A 579 -22.33 -13.90 1.39
CA GLN A 579 -23.46 -14.19 2.28
C GLN A 579 -24.72 -14.65 1.52
N LYS A 580 -24.98 -14.08 0.33
CA LYS A 580 -26.04 -14.54 -0.59
C LYS A 580 -25.74 -15.91 -1.17
N LEU A 581 -24.48 -16.19 -1.54
CA LEU A 581 -24.05 -17.53 -1.97
C LEU A 581 -24.26 -18.57 -0.85
N ALA A 582 -23.82 -18.27 0.38
CA ALA A 582 -23.99 -19.13 1.55
C ALA A 582 -25.46 -19.39 1.90
N LEU A 583 -26.34 -18.41 1.67
CA LEU A 583 -27.79 -18.57 1.81
C LEU A 583 -28.36 -19.48 0.70
N LEU A 584 -27.95 -19.26 -0.56
CA LEU A 584 -28.39 -20.06 -1.72
C LEU A 584 -28.01 -21.54 -1.63
N GLU A 585 -26.93 -21.91 -0.92
CA GLU A 585 -26.60 -23.32 -0.64
C GLU A 585 -27.71 -24.06 0.12
N ARG A 586 -28.54 -23.32 0.88
CA ARG A 586 -29.68 -23.85 1.63
C ARG A 586 -31.01 -23.82 0.83
N ALA A 587 -30.99 -23.35 -0.42
CA ALA A 587 -32.19 -23.20 -1.24
C ALA A 587 -32.70 -24.53 -1.84
N ARG A 588 -33.96 -24.53 -2.25
CA ARG A 588 -34.61 -25.65 -2.95
C ARG A 588 -35.27 -25.19 -4.26
N ILE A 589 -35.22 -26.03 -5.29
CA ILE A 589 -35.82 -25.74 -6.61
C ILE A 589 -37.25 -26.33 -6.72
N GLU A 590 -38.20 -25.45 -6.94
CA GLU A 590 -39.63 -25.74 -7.09
C GLU A 590 -40.15 -25.29 -8.47
N GLY A 591 -41.46 -25.40 -8.72
CA GLY A 591 -42.09 -25.08 -10.01
C GLY A 591 -41.91 -26.12 -11.12
N LEU A 592 -40.86 -26.95 -11.05
CA LEU A 592 -40.76 -28.20 -11.82
C LEU A 592 -41.77 -29.22 -11.29
N GLN A 593 -42.41 -29.99 -12.19
CA GLN A 593 -43.31 -31.08 -11.82
C GLN A 593 -42.54 -32.22 -11.12
N VAL A 594 -43.25 -33.26 -10.68
CA VAL A 594 -42.69 -34.31 -9.81
C VAL A 594 -42.79 -35.68 -10.50
N GLU A 595 -42.14 -35.81 -11.65
CA GLU A 595 -41.66 -37.11 -12.13
C GLU A 595 -40.23 -37.37 -11.62
N THR A 596 -39.76 -38.61 -11.70
CA THR A 596 -38.42 -38.98 -11.19
C THR A 596 -37.27 -38.38 -12.00
N SER A 597 -37.50 -37.96 -13.25
CA SER A 597 -36.55 -37.15 -14.03
C SER A 597 -36.27 -35.79 -13.42
N ASP A 598 -37.25 -35.22 -12.70
CA ASP A 598 -37.18 -33.84 -12.24
C ASP A 598 -36.30 -33.67 -10.99
N VAL A 599 -35.91 -34.76 -10.32
CA VAL A 599 -34.94 -34.73 -9.21
C VAL A 599 -33.55 -34.35 -9.72
N PHE A 600 -33.09 -34.95 -10.83
CA PHE A 600 -31.84 -34.56 -11.47
C PHE A 600 -31.92 -33.13 -12.03
N ALA A 601 -33.04 -32.77 -12.65
CA ALA A 601 -33.28 -31.40 -13.15
C ALA A 601 -33.18 -30.35 -12.03
N LYS A 602 -33.82 -30.58 -10.88
CA LYS A 602 -33.73 -29.73 -9.69
C LYS A 602 -32.29 -29.60 -9.19
N GLY A 603 -31.55 -30.72 -9.12
CA GLY A 603 -30.13 -30.72 -8.75
C GLY A 603 -29.26 -29.90 -9.72
N ARG A 604 -29.46 -30.05 -11.03
CA ARG A 604 -28.70 -29.32 -12.05
C ARG A 604 -29.04 -27.83 -12.09
N ILE A 605 -30.30 -27.45 -11.96
CA ILE A 605 -30.71 -26.04 -11.85
C ILE A 605 -30.16 -25.41 -10.56
N GLN A 606 -30.17 -26.14 -9.43
CA GLN A 606 -29.54 -25.68 -8.19
C GLN A 606 -28.03 -25.47 -8.36
N GLN A 607 -27.33 -26.44 -8.96
CA GLN A 607 -25.90 -26.34 -9.26
C GLN A 607 -25.60 -25.10 -10.12
N LEU A 608 -26.29 -24.92 -11.24
CA LEU A 608 -26.06 -23.79 -12.14
C LEU A 608 -26.44 -22.45 -11.49
N THR A 609 -27.42 -22.41 -10.60
CA THR A 609 -27.77 -21.22 -9.81
C THR A 609 -26.66 -20.87 -8.81
N LEU A 610 -26.04 -21.87 -8.18
CA LEU A 610 -24.88 -21.67 -7.32
C LEU A 610 -23.64 -21.23 -8.12
N GLU A 611 -23.35 -21.87 -9.26
CA GLU A 611 -22.23 -21.48 -10.15
C GLU A 611 -22.40 -20.04 -10.67
N LEU A 612 -23.64 -19.59 -10.93
CA LEU A 612 -23.96 -18.19 -11.29
C LEU A 612 -23.72 -17.22 -10.12
N ALA A 613 -24.11 -17.61 -8.89
CA ALA A 613 -23.90 -16.82 -7.68
C ALA A 613 -22.41 -16.74 -7.30
N THR A 614 -21.66 -17.83 -7.45
CA THR A 614 -20.20 -17.86 -7.29
C THR A 614 -19.53 -16.93 -8.30
N ALA A 615 -19.90 -16.96 -9.59
CA ALA A 615 -19.33 -16.06 -10.59
C ALA A 615 -19.61 -14.56 -10.28
N ARG A 616 -20.77 -14.24 -9.70
CA ARG A 616 -21.13 -12.89 -9.24
C ARG A 616 -20.33 -12.45 -8.01
N ALA A 617 -20.16 -13.33 -7.03
CA ALA A 617 -19.34 -13.09 -5.84
C ALA A 617 -17.85 -12.97 -6.20
N ASP A 618 -17.35 -13.82 -7.11
CA ASP A 618 -16.01 -13.76 -7.70
C ASP A 618 -15.75 -12.38 -8.28
N MET A 619 -16.65 -11.87 -9.13
CA MET A 619 -16.46 -10.60 -9.81
C MET A 619 -16.42 -9.43 -8.82
N ALA A 620 -17.31 -9.41 -7.82
CA ALA A 620 -17.31 -8.40 -6.78
C ALA A 620 -16.04 -8.44 -5.92
N LYS A 621 -15.58 -9.64 -5.51
CA LYS A 621 -14.37 -9.80 -4.70
C LYS A 621 -13.11 -9.44 -5.50
N SER A 622 -13.01 -9.85 -6.77
CA SER A 622 -11.88 -9.49 -7.66
C SER A 622 -11.83 -7.99 -7.98
N LEU A 623 -12.98 -7.30 -8.01
CA LEU A 623 -13.05 -5.86 -8.19
C LEU A 623 -12.77 -5.07 -6.89
N SER A 624 -13.15 -5.61 -5.72
CA SER A 624 -12.62 -5.12 -4.42
C SER A 624 -11.09 -5.23 -4.39
N ASN A 625 -10.55 -6.43 -4.69
CA ASN A 625 -9.10 -6.68 -4.74
C ASN A 625 -8.37 -5.69 -5.66
N LEU A 626 -8.98 -5.27 -6.77
CA LEU A 626 -8.44 -4.26 -7.70
C LEU A 626 -8.40 -2.85 -7.08
N SER A 627 -9.43 -2.45 -6.35
CA SER A 627 -9.48 -1.19 -5.58
C SER A 627 -8.46 -1.17 -4.44
N ASP A 628 -8.34 -2.29 -3.72
CA ASP A 628 -7.38 -2.49 -2.64
C ASP A 628 -5.94 -2.40 -3.19
N ASP A 629 -5.68 -3.10 -4.30
CA ASP A 629 -4.37 -3.11 -4.95
C ASP A 629 -3.98 -1.76 -5.56
N ALA A 630 -4.95 -1.00 -6.10
CA ALA A 630 -4.74 0.38 -6.55
C ALA A 630 -4.47 1.34 -5.37
N SER A 631 -5.13 1.12 -4.22
CA SER A 631 -4.91 1.90 -3.00
C SER A 631 -3.52 1.64 -2.40
N ARG A 632 -3.07 0.37 -2.35
CA ARG A 632 -1.70 0.00 -1.96
C ARG A 632 -0.66 0.59 -2.92
N LEU A 633 -0.94 0.56 -4.22
CA LEU A 633 -0.08 1.16 -5.24
C LEU A 633 0.06 2.67 -5.05
N LEU A 634 -1.02 3.39 -4.72
CA LEU A 634 -0.98 4.82 -4.43
C LEU A 634 -0.08 5.17 -3.24
N VAL A 635 -0.02 4.32 -2.20
CA VAL A 635 0.90 4.52 -1.06
C VAL A 635 2.37 4.28 -1.47
N LEU A 636 2.66 3.21 -2.23
CA LEU A 636 4.01 2.96 -2.77
C LEU A 636 4.48 4.09 -3.71
N ASN A 637 3.54 4.66 -4.46
CA ASN A 637 3.75 5.80 -5.36
C ASN A 637 4.08 7.09 -4.59
N ALA A 638 3.38 7.35 -3.49
CA ALA A 638 3.64 8.48 -2.61
C ALA A 638 5.03 8.41 -1.95
N GLU A 639 5.42 7.23 -1.46
CA GLU A 639 6.78 7.02 -0.91
C GLU A 639 7.85 7.27 -1.99
N ALA A 640 7.64 6.74 -3.21
CA ALA A 640 8.56 6.93 -4.32
C ALA A 640 8.69 8.41 -4.74
N LEU A 641 7.58 9.14 -4.85
CA LEU A 641 7.58 10.59 -5.13
C LEU A 641 8.32 11.39 -4.05
N ARG A 642 8.05 11.09 -2.78
CA ARG A 642 8.71 11.73 -1.63
C ARG A 642 10.22 11.48 -1.64
N LEU A 643 10.67 10.26 -1.95
CA LEU A 643 12.09 9.88 -2.03
C LEU A 643 12.80 10.45 -3.26
N VAL A 644 12.14 10.58 -4.43
CA VAL A 644 12.68 11.32 -5.58
C VAL A 644 12.99 12.76 -5.18
N ALA A 645 12.00 13.46 -4.63
CA ALA A 645 12.13 14.84 -4.21
C ALA A 645 13.17 15.04 -3.09
N GLU A 646 13.29 14.09 -2.17
CA GLU A 646 14.31 14.07 -1.11
C GLU A 646 15.72 13.87 -1.68
N THR A 647 15.90 12.93 -2.61
CA THR A 647 17.22 12.64 -3.20
C THR A 647 17.69 13.74 -4.15
N ASP A 648 16.80 14.36 -4.94
CA ASP A 648 17.11 15.55 -5.75
C ASP A 648 17.55 16.72 -4.85
N GLN A 649 16.86 16.92 -3.72
CA GLN A 649 17.20 17.97 -2.74
C GLN A 649 18.53 17.71 -2.03
N ASN A 650 18.85 16.46 -1.71
CA ASN A 650 20.14 16.08 -1.13
C ASN A 650 21.30 16.28 -2.13
N GLU A 651 21.08 16.03 -3.43
CA GLU A 651 22.06 16.29 -4.49
C GLU A 651 22.25 17.78 -4.80
N TYR A 652 21.23 18.62 -4.59
CA TYR A 652 21.36 20.08 -4.70
C TYR A 652 22.06 20.73 -3.49
N LEU A 653 21.76 20.25 -2.27
CA LEU A 653 22.32 20.81 -1.04
C LEU A 653 23.77 20.36 -0.80
N GLU A 654 24.12 19.11 -1.09
CA GLU A 654 25.37 18.48 -0.63
C GLU A 654 25.45 18.40 0.92
N SER A 655 26.37 17.60 1.45
CA SER A 655 26.53 17.41 2.90
C SER A 655 26.92 18.69 3.62
N GLU A 656 27.80 19.52 3.04
CA GLU A 656 28.31 20.73 3.68
C GLU A 656 27.23 21.82 3.87
N ARG A 657 26.37 22.07 2.86
CA ARG A 657 25.28 23.06 3.02
C ARG A 657 24.18 22.52 3.92
N SER A 658 23.93 21.21 3.91
CA SER A 658 22.99 20.58 4.84
C SER A 658 23.50 20.69 6.28
N TYR A 659 24.78 20.42 6.55
CA TYR A 659 25.40 20.64 7.87
C TYR A 659 25.29 22.10 8.34
N ALA A 660 25.42 23.05 7.42
CA ALA A 660 25.29 24.48 7.69
C ALA A 660 23.83 24.98 7.80
N ASN A 661 22.82 24.14 7.56
CA ASN A 661 21.40 24.46 7.72
C ASN A 661 20.91 24.06 9.12
N PRO A 662 20.49 25.00 10.00
CA PRO A 662 19.94 24.66 11.32
C PRO A 662 18.74 23.70 11.30
N LEU A 663 17.95 23.69 10.22
CA LEU A 663 16.77 22.82 10.08
C LEU A 663 17.15 21.35 9.81
N SER A 664 18.36 21.09 9.31
CA SER A 664 18.90 19.74 9.08
C SER A 664 19.51 19.10 10.33
N PHE A 665 19.49 19.78 11.49
CA PHE A 665 20.06 19.24 12.72
C PHE A 665 19.22 18.07 13.27
N SER A 666 19.89 16.92 13.45
CA SER A 666 19.35 15.75 14.16
C SER A 666 20.39 15.11 15.08
N THR A 667 19.96 14.57 16.23
CA THR A 667 20.82 13.84 17.18
C THR A 667 20.93 12.34 16.89
N LEU A 668 20.29 11.87 15.82
CA LEU A 668 20.14 10.46 15.49
C LEU A 668 21.25 9.94 14.55
N THR A 669 21.35 8.62 14.42
CA THR A 669 22.31 7.95 13.53
C THR A 669 21.61 7.05 12.53
N VAL A 670 22.34 6.66 11.47
CA VAL A 670 21.85 5.70 10.47
C VAL A 670 21.45 4.35 11.09
N GLU A 671 22.05 3.96 12.22
CA GLU A 671 21.67 2.76 12.97
C GLU A 671 20.35 2.93 13.74
N THR A 672 20.02 4.14 14.23
CA THR A 672 18.66 4.44 14.72
C THR A 672 17.64 4.22 13.61
N HIS A 673 17.89 4.78 12.42
CA HIS A 673 17.05 4.55 11.23
C HIS A 673 16.98 3.07 10.86
N GLN A 674 18.04 2.27 11.06
CA GLN A 674 18.01 0.83 10.77
C GLN A 674 17.11 0.07 11.74
N ALA A 675 17.24 0.33 13.05
CA ALA A 675 16.43 -0.34 14.07
C ALA A 675 14.91 -0.12 13.84
N GLU A 676 14.50 1.09 13.42
CA GLU A 676 13.09 1.38 13.09
C GLU A 676 12.60 0.61 11.85
N LEU A 677 13.48 0.37 10.87
CA LEU A 677 13.16 -0.45 9.69
C LEU A 677 13.05 -1.93 10.04
N GLU A 678 13.96 -2.47 10.86
CA GLU A 678 13.87 -3.86 11.33
C GLU A 678 12.61 -4.08 12.19
N LEU A 679 12.19 -3.10 13.02
CA LEU A 679 10.90 -3.18 13.73
C LEU A 679 9.72 -3.16 12.74
N SER A 680 9.76 -2.28 11.74
CA SER A 680 8.70 -2.18 10.73
C SER A 680 8.55 -3.48 9.92
N LYS A 681 9.68 -4.11 9.53
CA LYS A 681 9.72 -5.45 8.92
C LYS A 681 9.15 -6.51 9.86
N LEU A 682 9.55 -6.53 11.13
CA LEU A 682 9.07 -7.51 12.09
C LEU A 682 7.55 -7.38 12.33
N GLN A 683 7.01 -6.15 12.40
CA GLN A 683 5.56 -5.92 12.45
C GLN A 683 4.85 -6.43 11.18
N GLU A 684 5.40 -6.18 9.99
CA GLU A 684 4.86 -6.69 8.72
C GLU A 684 4.82 -8.24 8.71
N TRP A 685 5.91 -8.89 9.12
CA TRP A 685 6.01 -10.36 9.14
C TRP A 685 5.21 -11.01 10.28
N LEU A 686 5.08 -10.38 11.44
CA LEU A 686 4.15 -10.79 12.49
C LEU A 686 2.70 -10.73 12.00
N PHE A 687 2.31 -9.72 11.22
CA PHE A 687 0.97 -9.64 10.64
C PHE A 687 0.74 -10.78 9.63
N TYR A 688 1.69 -11.04 8.73
CA TYR A 688 1.61 -12.18 7.83
C TYR A 688 1.50 -13.52 8.58
N ALA A 689 2.24 -13.68 9.67
CA ALA A 689 2.18 -14.87 10.51
C ALA A 689 0.81 -15.04 11.19
N VAL A 690 0.26 -13.99 11.79
CA VAL A 690 -1.09 -14.04 12.39
C VAL A 690 -2.12 -14.40 11.34
N GLN A 691 -2.12 -13.76 10.16
CA GLN A 691 -3.03 -14.09 9.06
C GLN A 691 -2.88 -15.56 8.60
N ALA A 692 -1.65 -16.05 8.45
CA ALA A 692 -1.36 -17.44 8.09
C ALA A 692 -1.87 -18.43 9.17
N PHE A 693 -1.75 -18.10 10.45
CA PHE A 693 -2.18 -18.92 11.57
C PHE A 693 -3.71 -18.86 11.77
N GLU A 694 -4.34 -17.70 11.62
CA GLU A 694 -5.80 -17.53 11.61
C GLU A 694 -6.42 -18.35 10.47
N HIS A 695 -5.87 -18.25 9.26
CA HIS A 695 -6.23 -19.08 8.12
C HIS A 695 -5.98 -20.57 8.41
N SER A 696 -4.82 -20.93 8.97
CA SER A 696 -4.46 -22.31 9.36
C SER A 696 -5.52 -22.92 10.27
N ARG A 697 -6.00 -22.16 11.27
CA ARG A 697 -6.95 -22.60 12.30
C ARG A 697 -8.43 -22.41 11.95
N GLN A 698 -8.74 -21.52 11.00
CA GLN A 698 -10.07 -20.93 10.76
C GLN A 698 -10.71 -20.32 12.02
N MET A 699 -9.89 -19.61 12.77
CA MET A 699 -10.27 -18.92 14.01
C MET A 699 -9.48 -17.62 14.11
N SER A 700 -10.10 -16.55 14.58
CA SER A 700 -9.37 -15.31 14.89
C SER A 700 -8.39 -15.53 16.05
N PHE A 701 -7.24 -14.87 15.97
CA PHE A 701 -6.23 -14.88 17.02
C PHE A 701 -6.71 -14.02 18.20
N ASN A 702 -6.72 -14.62 19.40
CA ASN A 702 -7.09 -13.96 20.65
C ASN A 702 -6.51 -14.73 21.84
N ASP A 703 -5.42 -14.23 22.44
CA ASP A 703 -4.92 -14.77 23.71
C ASP A 703 -5.59 -14.05 24.89
N ARG A 704 -6.50 -14.76 25.55
CA ARG A 704 -7.26 -14.28 26.72
C ARG A 704 -6.43 -14.14 28.00
N ASN A 705 -5.19 -14.62 28.03
CA ASN A 705 -4.29 -14.50 29.17
C ASN A 705 -3.38 -13.28 29.03
N ALA A 706 -2.98 -12.96 27.79
CA ALA A 706 -2.18 -11.78 27.45
C ALA A 706 -3.03 -10.55 27.06
N GLU A 707 -4.33 -10.74 26.82
CA GLU A 707 -5.25 -9.76 26.23
C GLU A 707 -4.78 -9.25 24.84
N LEU A 708 -4.24 -10.17 24.02
CA LEU A 708 -3.69 -9.89 22.68
C LEU A 708 -4.60 -10.39 21.53
N ASP A 709 -4.75 -9.59 20.48
CA ASP A 709 -5.39 -9.95 19.19
C ASP A 709 -4.55 -9.51 17.95
N LYS A 710 -5.11 -9.62 16.74
CA LYS A 710 -4.42 -9.33 15.47
C LYS A 710 -4.03 -7.86 15.27
N ASP A 711 -4.81 -6.91 15.78
CA ASP A 711 -4.43 -5.48 15.71
C ASP A 711 -3.20 -5.20 16.58
N ASP A 712 -2.96 -6.03 17.59
CA ASP A 712 -1.89 -5.85 18.57
C ASP A 712 -0.49 -6.15 18.01
N VAL A 713 -0.39 -6.73 16.81
CA VAL A 713 0.88 -6.78 16.05
C VAL A 713 1.53 -5.40 15.96
N PHE A 714 0.74 -4.37 15.66
CA PHE A 714 1.28 -3.03 15.49
C PHE A 714 1.61 -2.36 16.84
N LYS A 715 1.12 -2.92 17.96
CA LYS A 715 1.49 -2.51 19.33
C LYS A 715 2.87 -3.00 19.77
N VAL A 716 3.44 -3.99 19.06
CA VAL A 716 4.81 -4.44 19.26
C VAL A 716 5.77 -3.27 18.99
N SER A 717 6.28 -2.66 20.05
CA SER A 717 7.19 -1.50 19.99
C SER A 717 8.62 -1.82 20.40
N ASN A 718 8.88 -3.01 20.96
CA ASN A 718 10.21 -3.43 21.39
C ASN A 718 10.35 -4.96 21.44
N ILE A 719 11.57 -5.45 21.63
CA ILE A 719 11.92 -6.88 21.62
C ILE A 719 11.12 -7.69 22.65
N GLN A 720 10.89 -7.15 23.85
CA GLN A 720 10.14 -7.87 24.90
C GLN A 720 8.68 -8.09 24.47
N GLN A 721 8.04 -7.06 23.90
CA GLN A 721 6.69 -7.18 23.32
C GLN A 721 6.68 -8.08 22.07
N SER A 722 7.76 -8.10 21.28
CA SER A 722 7.90 -9.00 20.13
C SER A 722 7.88 -10.45 20.60
N ILE A 723 8.69 -10.76 21.62
CA ILE A 723 8.78 -12.08 22.25
C ILE A 723 7.44 -12.45 22.91
N GLU A 724 6.78 -11.54 23.64
CA GLU A 724 5.46 -11.79 24.23
C GLU A 724 4.41 -12.13 23.17
N TYR A 725 4.39 -11.39 22.05
CA TYR A 725 3.48 -11.64 20.95
C TYR A 725 3.79 -12.97 20.23
N LEU A 726 5.07 -13.28 19.99
CA LEU A 726 5.52 -14.55 19.43
C LEU A 726 5.11 -15.75 20.31
N ASN A 727 5.36 -15.69 21.62
CA ASN A 727 4.95 -16.74 22.55
C ASN A 727 3.42 -16.95 22.57
N ALA A 728 2.63 -15.89 22.43
CA ALA A 728 1.17 -15.99 22.33
C ALA A 728 0.73 -16.63 21.00
N LEU A 729 1.38 -16.27 19.88
CA LEU A 729 1.13 -16.84 18.55
C LEU A 729 1.55 -18.32 18.45
N GLU A 730 2.70 -18.68 19.02
CA GLU A 730 3.13 -20.07 19.24
C GLU A 730 2.15 -20.84 20.12
N SER A 731 1.63 -20.24 21.20
CA SER A 731 0.65 -20.88 22.08
C SER A 731 -0.69 -21.14 21.39
N PHE A 732 -1.13 -20.20 20.53
CA PHE A 732 -2.30 -20.38 19.66
C PHE A 732 -2.10 -21.52 18.64
N TYR A 733 -0.87 -21.73 18.17
CA TYR A 733 -0.49 -22.84 17.30
C TYR A 733 -0.36 -24.19 18.05
N GLY A 734 0.40 -24.26 19.14
CA GLY A 734 0.68 -25.51 19.85
C GLY A 734 -0.42 -26.00 20.80
N GLY A 735 -1.28 -25.10 21.31
CA GLY A 735 -2.12 -25.38 22.47
C GLY A 735 -3.41 -26.20 22.26
N TRP A 736 -3.78 -26.55 21.03
CA TRP A 736 -5.11 -27.10 20.72
C TRP A 736 -5.10 -28.55 20.22
N TYR A 737 -5.67 -29.45 21.03
CA TYR A 737 -6.17 -30.75 20.56
C TYR A 737 -7.41 -30.53 19.68
N THR A 738 -7.41 -31.06 18.45
CA THR A 738 -8.49 -30.88 17.47
C THR A 738 -9.35 -32.15 17.33
N PRO A 739 -10.40 -32.34 18.16
CA PRO A 739 -11.34 -33.44 17.99
C PRO A 739 -12.09 -33.31 16.66
N ASN A 740 -12.45 -34.45 16.07
CA ASN A 740 -13.17 -34.54 14.79
C ASN A 740 -12.40 -33.94 13.58
N GLY A 741 -11.06 -33.97 13.62
CA GLY A 741 -10.23 -33.83 12.43
C GLY A 741 -10.19 -35.15 11.65
N HIS A 742 -10.42 -35.07 10.35
CA HIS A 742 -10.43 -36.20 9.43
C HIS A 742 -9.49 -35.92 8.25
N GLN A 743 -8.81 -36.95 7.76
CA GLN A 743 -8.06 -36.91 6.49
C GLN A 743 -8.61 -38.01 5.57
N ILE A 744 -8.90 -37.68 4.32
CA ILE A 744 -9.52 -38.58 3.36
C ILE A 744 -8.96 -38.34 1.95
N VAL A 745 -9.24 -39.27 1.03
CA VAL A 745 -9.07 -39.09 -0.41
C VAL A 745 -10.44 -39.12 -1.06
N ASP A 746 -10.76 -38.07 -1.81
CA ASP A 746 -11.98 -37.88 -2.60
C ASP A 746 -11.62 -37.72 -4.09
N ILE A 747 -12.58 -38.03 -4.98
CA ILE A 747 -12.36 -38.03 -6.43
C ILE A 747 -13.43 -37.15 -7.09
N ILE A 748 -12.99 -36.16 -7.88
CA ILE A 748 -13.86 -35.32 -8.72
C ILE A 748 -13.78 -35.81 -10.16
N SER A 749 -14.93 -36.17 -10.74
CA SER A 749 -15.06 -36.52 -12.16
C SER A 749 -15.35 -35.27 -13.01
N LEU A 750 -14.54 -35.03 -14.05
CA LEU A 750 -14.83 -33.92 -14.98
C LEU A 750 -16.07 -34.19 -15.82
N LYS A 751 -16.31 -35.45 -16.23
CA LYS A 751 -17.52 -35.84 -16.96
C LYS A 751 -18.78 -35.62 -16.11
N ARG A 752 -18.82 -36.23 -14.91
CA ARG A 752 -20.00 -36.25 -14.03
C ARG A 752 -20.18 -34.97 -13.23
N ASP A 753 -19.16 -34.52 -12.51
CA ASP A 753 -19.31 -33.51 -11.45
C ASP A 753 -19.01 -32.08 -11.92
N ILE A 754 -18.11 -31.93 -12.89
CA ILE A 754 -17.86 -30.64 -13.54
C ILE A 754 -18.89 -30.39 -14.63
N PHE A 755 -18.86 -31.16 -15.73
CA PHE A 755 -19.74 -30.90 -16.88
C PHE A 755 -21.19 -31.32 -16.66
N GLY A 756 -21.47 -32.34 -15.84
CA GLY A 756 -22.85 -32.78 -15.54
C GLY A 756 -23.38 -33.90 -16.43
N TYR A 757 -22.50 -34.59 -17.17
CA TYR A 757 -22.85 -35.71 -18.04
C TYR A 757 -22.94 -37.01 -17.22
N ILE A 758 -24.12 -37.60 -17.14
CA ILE A 758 -24.43 -38.82 -16.38
C ILE A 758 -25.10 -39.81 -17.33
N ASP A 759 -24.54 -41.00 -17.46
CA ASP A 759 -24.91 -41.95 -18.50
C ASP A 759 -26.36 -42.43 -18.34
N ASN A 760 -26.73 -42.82 -17.11
CA ASN A 760 -28.04 -43.39 -16.81
C ASN A 760 -28.54 -42.96 -15.42
N TYR A 761 -29.85 -42.70 -15.32
CA TYR A 761 -30.55 -42.47 -14.06
C TYR A 761 -31.77 -43.38 -13.95
N ASN A 762 -31.86 -44.16 -12.86
CA ASN A 762 -32.91 -45.18 -12.64
C ASN A 762 -33.14 -46.13 -13.84
N GLY A 763 -32.06 -46.49 -14.55
CA GLY A 763 -32.12 -47.39 -15.71
C GLY A 763 -32.62 -46.77 -17.02
N ARG A 764 -32.70 -45.44 -17.10
CA ARG A 764 -32.91 -44.69 -18.35
C ARG A 764 -31.66 -43.88 -18.70
N THR A 765 -31.22 -43.95 -19.95
CA THR A 765 -30.14 -43.11 -20.48
C THR A 765 -30.58 -41.65 -20.54
N ILE A 766 -29.71 -40.72 -20.14
CA ILE A 766 -29.97 -39.28 -20.26
C ILE A 766 -29.39 -38.80 -21.59
N LEU A 767 -30.14 -37.93 -22.28
CA LEU A 767 -29.68 -37.25 -23.49
C LEU A 767 -29.47 -35.75 -23.22
N TYR A 768 -28.41 -35.22 -23.80
CA TYR A 768 -27.90 -33.86 -23.61
C TYR A 768 -27.83 -33.12 -24.96
N PRO A 769 -28.14 -31.81 -25.01
CA PRO A 769 -27.93 -31.03 -26.22
C PRO A 769 -26.43 -30.95 -26.55
N ALA A 770 -26.09 -31.12 -27.83
CA ALA A 770 -24.69 -31.11 -28.28
C ALA A 770 -23.98 -29.79 -27.91
N PRO A 771 -22.76 -29.84 -27.35
CA PRO A 771 -22.08 -28.66 -26.79
C PRO A 771 -21.63 -27.63 -27.84
N ASN A 772 -21.73 -27.97 -29.14
CA ASN A 772 -21.50 -27.07 -30.27
C ASN A 772 -22.76 -26.25 -30.66
N GLY A 773 -23.91 -26.49 -30.03
CA GLY A 773 -25.17 -25.78 -30.32
C GLY A 773 -25.91 -26.29 -31.57
N SER A 774 -25.61 -27.47 -32.10
CA SER A 774 -26.27 -28.02 -33.31
C SER A 774 -27.77 -28.33 -33.11
N GLY A 775 -28.22 -28.47 -31.86
CA GLY A 775 -29.56 -28.96 -31.51
C GLY A 775 -29.72 -30.49 -31.57
N GLU A 776 -28.63 -31.21 -31.84
CA GLU A 776 -28.56 -32.67 -31.72
C GLU A 776 -28.58 -33.10 -30.24
N MET A 777 -29.12 -34.29 -29.97
CA MET A 777 -29.27 -34.84 -28.62
C MET A 777 -28.37 -36.08 -28.47
N LEU A 778 -27.28 -35.91 -27.76
CA LEU A 778 -26.19 -36.88 -27.56
C LEU A 778 -26.36 -37.64 -26.24
N ASN A 779 -25.79 -38.83 -26.13
CA ASN A 779 -25.60 -39.51 -24.84
C ASN A 779 -24.45 -38.86 -24.02
N ALA A 780 -24.19 -39.34 -22.81
CA ALA A 780 -23.19 -38.73 -21.92
C ALA A 780 -21.74 -38.85 -22.41
N ASP A 781 -21.35 -39.98 -23.03
CA ASP A 781 -20.03 -40.19 -23.62
C ASP A 781 -19.85 -39.33 -24.88
N GLU A 782 -20.85 -39.33 -25.77
CA GLU A 782 -20.88 -38.50 -26.97
C GLU A 782 -20.79 -37.00 -26.63
N ALA A 783 -21.53 -36.55 -25.61
CA ALA A 783 -21.50 -35.16 -25.16
C ALA A 783 -20.18 -34.78 -24.48
N PHE A 784 -19.60 -35.68 -23.69
CA PHE A 784 -18.28 -35.49 -23.07
C PHE A 784 -17.19 -35.36 -24.13
N ASN A 785 -17.09 -36.33 -25.05
CA ASN A 785 -16.07 -36.34 -26.10
C ASN A 785 -16.24 -35.15 -27.05
N ALA A 786 -17.49 -34.73 -27.34
CA ALA A 786 -17.75 -33.49 -28.07
C ALA A 786 -17.31 -32.22 -27.30
N LYS A 787 -17.46 -32.16 -25.97
CA LYS A 787 -16.96 -31.04 -25.15
C LYS A 787 -15.42 -31.06 -25.07
N LEU A 788 -14.78 -32.23 -24.96
CA LEU A 788 -13.31 -32.35 -24.99
C LEU A 788 -12.74 -31.82 -26.32
N LYS A 789 -13.29 -32.25 -27.47
CA LYS A 789 -12.88 -31.76 -28.80
C LYS A 789 -13.04 -30.26 -29.02
N LEU A 790 -14.03 -29.63 -28.36
CA LEU A 790 -14.20 -28.17 -28.39
C LEU A 790 -13.20 -27.42 -27.49
N LEU A 791 -12.51 -28.13 -26.60
CA LEU A 791 -11.54 -27.62 -25.63
C LEU A 791 -10.08 -27.97 -25.97
N SER A 792 -9.85 -28.97 -26.84
CA SER A 792 -8.54 -29.32 -27.39
C SER A 792 -8.09 -28.37 -28.49
N ARG A 793 -6.77 -28.16 -28.60
CA ARG A 793 -6.15 -27.25 -29.58
C ARG A 793 -4.77 -27.72 -30.00
N ASP A 794 -4.49 -27.66 -31.29
CA ASP A 794 -3.13 -27.75 -31.84
C ASP A 794 -2.28 -26.57 -31.36
N LEU A 795 -1.14 -26.88 -30.75
CA LEU A 795 -0.07 -25.94 -30.42
C LEU A 795 1.23 -26.36 -31.11
N VAL A 796 2.24 -25.48 -31.10
CA VAL A 796 3.59 -25.81 -31.62
C VAL A 796 4.25 -26.98 -30.86
N SER A 797 3.72 -27.31 -29.68
CA SER A 797 4.13 -28.41 -28.80
C SER A 797 3.11 -29.57 -28.76
N GLY A 798 2.45 -29.85 -29.89
CA GLY A 798 1.43 -30.90 -30.03
C GLY A 798 0.01 -30.47 -29.65
N GLU A 799 -0.93 -31.41 -29.60
CA GLU A 799 -2.32 -31.14 -29.17
C GLU A 799 -2.43 -31.04 -27.64
N TRP A 800 -3.13 -30.01 -27.17
CA TRP A 800 -3.41 -29.78 -25.75
C TRP A 800 -4.89 -29.55 -25.46
N LEU A 801 -5.45 -30.35 -24.56
CA LEU A 801 -6.75 -30.13 -23.94
C LEU A 801 -6.62 -29.07 -22.82
N THR A 802 -7.57 -28.14 -22.72
CA THR A 802 -7.66 -27.19 -21.59
C THR A 802 -9.08 -27.11 -21.04
N VAL A 803 -9.25 -27.40 -19.74
CA VAL A 803 -10.53 -27.31 -19.02
C VAL A 803 -10.40 -26.30 -17.87
N GLU A 804 -11.27 -25.29 -17.84
CA GLU A 804 -11.42 -24.36 -16.71
C GLU A 804 -12.69 -24.72 -15.91
N PHE A 805 -12.61 -24.75 -14.58
CA PHE A 805 -13.70 -25.21 -13.71
C PHE A 805 -13.66 -24.64 -12.28
N SER A 806 -14.76 -24.85 -11.54
CA SER A 806 -14.93 -24.46 -10.15
C SER A 806 -15.23 -25.68 -9.27
N THR A 807 -14.65 -25.72 -8.08
CA THR A 807 -14.96 -26.69 -7.01
C THR A 807 -15.80 -26.10 -5.88
N VAL A 808 -16.33 -24.87 -6.06
CA VAL A 808 -17.20 -24.18 -5.09
C VAL A 808 -18.64 -24.70 -5.19
N LYS A 809 -18.84 -25.98 -4.86
CA LYS A 809 -20.14 -26.68 -4.88
C LYS A 809 -20.11 -27.94 -4.04
N ASN A 810 -21.29 -28.49 -3.74
CA ASN A 810 -21.44 -29.78 -3.06
C ASN A 810 -21.31 -30.94 -4.07
N PHE A 811 -20.46 -31.91 -3.77
CA PHE A 811 -20.25 -33.11 -4.57
C PHE A 811 -21.05 -34.30 -3.99
N PRO A 812 -22.13 -34.80 -4.64
CA PRO A 812 -23.11 -35.68 -3.98
C PRO A 812 -22.60 -37.04 -3.47
N SER A 813 -21.45 -37.51 -3.97
CA SER A 813 -20.82 -38.79 -3.62
C SER A 813 -19.53 -38.64 -2.81
N SER A 814 -19.28 -37.46 -2.24
CA SER A 814 -18.00 -37.05 -1.66
C SER A 814 -18.18 -36.26 -0.36
N LEU A 815 -17.13 -36.17 0.46
CA LEU A 815 -17.10 -35.28 1.64
C LEU A 815 -16.42 -33.93 1.33
N LEU A 816 -15.81 -33.79 0.14
CA LEU A 816 -15.14 -32.59 -0.32
C LEU A 816 -16.08 -31.38 -0.30
N PHE A 817 -15.73 -30.38 0.50
CA PHE A 817 -16.47 -29.12 0.67
C PHE A 817 -17.95 -29.26 1.04
N GLN A 818 -18.33 -30.33 1.74
CA GLN A 818 -19.74 -30.64 2.04
C GLN A 818 -20.44 -29.51 2.84
N GLY A 819 -21.42 -28.85 2.23
CA GLY A 819 -22.25 -27.82 2.84
C GLY A 819 -23.32 -28.35 3.81
N PRO A 820 -24.05 -27.45 4.48
CA PRO A 820 -25.14 -27.82 5.38
C PRO A 820 -26.36 -28.36 4.61
N ILE A 821 -27.12 -29.26 5.24
CA ILE A 821 -28.36 -29.82 4.69
C ILE A 821 -29.54 -29.37 5.55
N VAL A 822 -30.58 -28.80 4.94
CA VAL A 822 -31.77 -28.27 5.63
C VAL A 822 -32.78 -29.38 5.89
N GLY A 823 -33.16 -29.59 7.16
CA GLY A 823 -34.00 -30.69 7.61
C GLY A 823 -35.51 -30.47 7.49
N SER A 824 -35.98 -29.22 7.49
CA SER A 824 -37.39 -28.88 7.29
C SER A 824 -37.58 -27.92 6.11
N ASP A 825 -38.79 -27.88 5.56
CA ASP A 825 -39.07 -27.19 4.29
C ASP A 825 -39.22 -25.67 4.44
N ASP A 826 -39.43 -25.19 5.67
CA ASP A 826 -39.87 -23.81 5.96
C ASP A 826 -38.87 -23.01 6.82
N ASP A 827 -37.89 -23.66 7.46
CA ASP A 827 -36.86 -23.02 8.28
C ASP A 827 -35.44 -23.35 7.78
N VAL A 828 -34.80 -22.37 7.13
CA VAL A 828 -33.41 -22.48 6.65
C VAL A 828 -32.38 -22.67 7.78
N MET A 829 -32.72 -22.40 9.04
CA MET A 829 -31.87 -22.61 10.21
C MET A 829 -31.99 -24.02 10.80
N CYS A 830 -33.06 -24.77 10.49
CA CYS A 830 -33.20 -26.16 10.92
C CYS A 830 -32.37 -27.07 10.01
N LEU A 831 -31.18 -27.47 10.48
CA LEU A 831 -30.28 -28.34 9.72
C LEU A 831 -30.43 -29.81 10.12
N SER A 832 -30.52 -30.70 9.13
CA SER A 832 -30.40 -32.15 9.31
C SER A 832 -28.93 -32.60 9.32
N ALA A 833 -28.04 -31.86 8.65
CA ALA A 833 -26.60 -32.05 8.73
C ALA A 833 -25.88 -30.69 8.67
N ALA A 834 -24.79 -30.54 9.43
CA ALA A 834 -24.09 -29.25 9.57
C ALA A 834 -23.08 -28.98 8.44
N GLY A 835 -22.58 -30.03 7.76
CA GLY A 835 -21.49 -29.96 6.78
C GLY A 835 -20.10 -29.95 7.41
N THR A 836 -19.08 -29.77 6.57
CA THR A 836 -17.66 -29.70 6.95
C THR A 836 -17.17 -28.26 7.08
N TYR A 837 -16.01 -28.10 7.73
CA TYR A 837 -15.22 -26.87 7.79
C TYR A 837 -13.73 -27.22 7.84
N SER A 838 -12.84 -26.23 7.76
CA SER A 838 -11.37 -26.44 7.71
C SER A 838 -10.90 -27.34 6.57
N ASP A 839 -11.68 -27.41 5.49
CA ASP A 839 -11.52 -28.33 4.36
C ASP A 839 -10.38 -27.86 3.43
N LYS A 840 -9.25 -28.59 3.44
CA LYS A 840 -7.96 -28.15 2.91
C LYS A 840 -7.19 -29.26 2.21
N ILE A 841 -6.59 -28.90 1.08
CA ILE A 841 -5.73 -29.77 0.27
C ILE A 841 -4.49 -30.18 1.07
N ASP A 842 -4.14 -31.46 0.98
CA ASP A 842 -2.84 -32.02 1.37
C ASP A 842 -2.02 -32.33 0.11
N SER A 843 -2.63 -33.02 -0.87
CA SER A 843 -2.05 -33.25 -2.20
C SER A 843 -3.11 -33.55 -3.27
N VAL A 844 -2.74 -33.41 -4.55
CA VAL A 844 -3.60 -33.65 -5.71
C VAL A 844 -2.89 -34.52 -6.74
N ALA A 845 -3.58 -35.53 -7.27
CA ALA A 845 -3.19 -36.31 -8.44
C ALA A 845 -4.26 -36.15 -9.55
N ILE A 846 -3.90 -36.52 -10.79
CA ILE A 846 -4.81 -36.48 -11.94
C ILE A 846 -4.73 -37.83 -12.65
N ASP A 847 -5.88 -38.48 -12.83
CA ASP A 847 -5.99 -39.76 -13.52
C ASP A 847 -6.91 -39.63 -14.75
N LEU A 848 -6.49 -40.17 -15.90
CA LEU A 848 -7.32 -40.31 -17.09
C LEU A 848 -7.78 -41.76 -17.16
N ALA A 849 -9.11 -41.97 -17.14
CA ALA A 849 -9.71 -43.27 -17.36
C ALA A 849 -9.89 -43.46 -18.86
N LEU A 850 -9.24 -44.48 -19.43
CA LEU A 850 -9.20 -44.74 -20.87
C LEU A 850 -9.90 -46.05 -21.23
N SER A 851 -10.78 -46.04 -22.23
CA SER A 851 -11.39 -47.27 -22.78
C SER A 851 -10.42 -48.07 -23.66
N TYR A 852 -9.41 -47.42 -24.23
CA TYR A 852 -8.30 -48.04 -24.95
C TYR A 852 -7.02 -47.21 -24.87
N ASP A 853 -5.88 -47.88 -25.05
CA ASP A 853 -4.54 -47.28 -25.10
C ASP A 853 -3.99 -47.37 -26.54
N ILE A 854 -3.28 -46.34 -26.98
CA ILE A 854 -2.81 -46.11 -28.34
C ILE A 854 -1.29 -46.01 -28.37
N SER A 855 -0.72 -45.28 -27.41
CA SER A 855 0.69 -44.93 -27.33
C SER A 855 1.51 -45.94 -26.52
N GLY A 856 0.89 -46.63 -25.55
CA GLY A 856 1.59 -47.47 -24.59
C GLY A 856 2.20 -46.70 -23.42
N GLU A 857 1.87 -45.42 -23.25
CA GLU A 857 2.38 -44.58 -22.17
C GLU A 857 1.58 -44.74 -20.87
N ALA A 858 2.27 -44.66 -19.73
CA ALA A 858 1.64 -44.76 -18.40
C ALA A 858 1.25 -43.40 -17.81
N THR A 859 1.77 -42.30 -18.36
CA THR A 859 1.52 -40.92 -17.91
C THR A 859 1.63 -39.94 -19.07
N THR A 860 0.92 -38.82 -19.02
CA THR A 860 1.09 -37.67 -19.93
C THR A 860 1.51 -36.40 -19.17
N ASN A 861 2.05 -35.39 -19.87
CA ASN A 861 2.34 -34.08 -19.27
C ASN A 861 1.04 -33.35 -18.88
N ALA A 862 1.02 -32.77 -17.69
CA ALA A 862 -0.09 -31.98 -17.18
C ALA A 862 0.38 -30.63 -16.61
N TYR A 863 -0.48 -29.63 -16.74
CA TYR A 863 -0.42 -28.41 -15.94
C TYR A 863 -1.72 -28.25 -15.17
N LEU A 864 -1.62 -28.13 -13.85
CA LEU A 864 -2.74 -27.78 -12.99
C LEU A 864 -2.52 -26.36 -12.47
N THR A 865 -3.51 -25.50 -12.68
CA THR A 865 -3.52 -24.13 -12.17
C THR A 865 -4.63 -23.96 -11.15
N TYR A 866 -4.30 -23.35 -10.01
CA TYR A 866 -5.22 -22.96 -8.95
C TYR A 866 -5.30 -21.43 -8.92
N GLY A 867 -6.50 -20.86 -8.84
CA GLY A 867 -6.75 -19.42 -9.00
C GLY A 867 -8.21 -19.05 -8.69
N GLY A 868 -8.61 -17.82 -8.99
CA GLY A 868 -9.94 -17.29 -8.67
C GLY A 868 -10.04 -16.79 -7.23
N ASN A 869 -11.15 -17.10 -6.55
CA ASN A 869 -11.27 -16.93 -5.11
C ASN A 869 -11.38 -18.30 -4.44
N SER A 870 -10.76 -18.41 -3.26
CA SER A 870 -10.77 -19.58 -2.40
C SER A 870 -11.90 -19.42 -1.39
N TYR A 871 -12.84 -20.37 -1.36
CA TYR A 871 -13.99 -20.32 -0.46
C TYR A 871 -13.77 -21.28 0.70
N MET A 872 -14.05 -20.84 1.92
CA MET A 872 -13.89 -21.64 3.13
C MET A 872 -15.15 -21.61 3.99
N ARG A 873 -15.60 -22.80 4.38
CA ARG A 873 -16.69 -22.97 5.34
C ARG A 873 -16.20 -22.62 6.74
N SER A 874 -16.91 -21.73 7.42
CA SER A 874 -16.64 -21.34 8.81
C SER A 874 -17.01 -22.48 9.78
N SER A 875 -16.52 -22.45 11.02
CA SER A 875 -16.76 -23.52 12.03
C SER A 875 -18.23 -23.67 12.46
N THR A 876 -19.03 -22.61 12.32
CA THR A 876 -20.50 -22.66 12.46
C THR A 876 -21.18 -22.60 11.08
N PRO A 877 -22.46 -22.99 10.96
CA PRO A 877 -23.19 -22.89 9.69
C PRO A 877 -23.56 -21.46 9.25
N GLY A 878 -23.38 -20.44 10.10
CA GLY A 878 -23.81 -19.06 9.86
C GLY A 878 -25.26 -18.73 10.29
N VAL A 879 -25.53 -17.43 10.45
CA VAL A 879 -26.78 -16.84 10.96
C VAL A 879 -27.39 -15.87 9.94
N LEU A 880 -28.71 -15.79 9.86
CA LEU A 880 -29.41 -14.86 8.96
C LEU A 880 -29.16 -13.39 9.33
N VAL A 881 -29.00 -12.55 8.31
CA VAL A 881 -28.81 -11.10 8.45
C VAL A 881 -29.68 -10.32 7.45
N GLY A 882 -29.92 -9.04 7.78
CA GLY A 882 -31.00 -8.25 7.17
C GLY A 882 -32.37 -8.86 7.43
N ASP A 883 -33.36 -8.55 6.59
CA ASP A 883 -34.68 -9.22 6.58
C ASP A 883 -34.62 -10.60 5.87
N GLY A 884 -33.49 -11.32 6.03
CA GLY A 884 -33.21 -12.60 5.39
C GLY A 884 -32.52 -12.50 4.02
N GLU A 885 -31.80 -11.42 3.73
CA GLU A 885 -31.10 -11.23 2.45
C GLU A 885 -29.75 -11.97 2.36
N GLY A 886 -29.17 -12.40 3.48
CA GLY A 886 -27.87 -13.06 3.53
C GLY A 886 -27.66 -13.91 4.77
N LEU A 887 -26.57 -14.68 4.77
CA LEU A 887 -26.18 -15.60 5.84
C LEU A 887 -24.74 -15.32 6.32
N GLN A 888 -24.60 -14.50 7.37
CA GLN A 888 -23.31 -14.11 7.93
C GLN A 888 -22.59 -15.28 8.61
N GLY A 889 -21.29 -15.43 8.35
CA GLY A 889 -20.44 -16.43 8.99
C GLY A 889 -20.75 -17.89 8.62
N GLY A 890 -21.45 -18.13 7.50
CA GLY A 890 -21.66 -19.47 6.95
C GLY A 890 -20.61 -19.88 5.91
N LEU A 891 -20.00 -18.89 5.25
CA LEU A 891 -19.00 -19.02 4.21
C LEU A 891 -18.11 -17.76 4.25
N ASN A 892 -16.80 -17.95 4.10
CA ASN A 892 -15.82 -16.88 3.97
C ASN A 892 -15.17 -17.00 2.57
N SER A 893 -14.97 -15.88 1.88
CA SER A 893 -14.24 -15.80 0.61
C SER A 893 -12.88 -15.14 0.81
N TYR A 894 -11.82 -15.83 0.40
CA TYR A 894 -10.44 -15.33 0.42
C TYR A 894 -9.96 -15.17 -1.02
N SER A 895 -9.31 -14.05 -1.33
CA SER A 895 -8.64 -13.87 -2.61
C SER A 895 -7.54 -14.93 -2.79
N THR A 896 -7.48 -15.64 -3.92
CA THR A 896 -6.43 -16.63 -4.18
C THR A 896 -5.13 -15.93 -4.58
N ARG A 897 -4.45 -15.36 -3.59
CA ARG A 897 -3.19 -14.63 -3.75
C ARG A 897 -2.02 -15.56 -3.42
N PHE A 898 -1.18 -15.81 -4.41
CA PHE A 898 0.07 -16.56 -4.24
C PHE A 898 1.20 -15.60 -3.92
N ALA A 899 1.88 -15.86 -2.81
CA ALA A 899 3.03 -15.08 -2.36
C ALA A 899 4.29 -15.44 -3.14
N ASP A 900 4.84 -14.49 -3.88
CA ASP A 900 6.26 -14.43 -4.23
C ASP A 900 6.95 -13.53 -3.20
N ILE A 901 7.93 -14.07 -2.47
CA ILE A 901 8.73 -13.33 -1.49
C ILE A 901 10.01 -12.90 -2.17
N SER A 902 9.98 -11.71 -2.76
CA SER A 902 11.14 -11.12 -3.42
C SER A 902 11.56 -9.83 -2.74
N ARG A 903 12.86 -9.68 -2.47
CA ARG A 903 13.47 -8.49 -1.85
C ARG A 903 12.77 -8.05 -0.54
N ASP A 904 12.66 -8.97 0.41
CA ASP A 904 12.05 -8.79 1.73
C ASP A 904 10.55 -8.39 1.69
N SER A 905 9.87 -8.53 0.54
CA SER A 905 8.49 -8.07 0.34
C SER A 905 7.59 -9.18 -0.22
N VAL A 906 6.31 -9.16 0.16
CA VAL A 906 5.30 -10.11 -0.35
C VAL A 906 4.55 -9.52 -1.54
N VAL A 907 4.67 -10.22 -2.67
CA VAL A 907 4.00 -9.96 -3.95
C VAL A 907 2.87 -10.98 -4.15
N SER A 908 1.76 -10.55 -4.75
CA SER A 908 0.57 -11.37 -5.00
C SER A 908 0.42 -11.71 -6.49
N GLU A 909 0.47 -13.01 -6.84
CA GLU A 909 -0.04 -13.52 -8.13
C GLU A 909 -1.44 -14.12 -7.96
N GLY A 910 -2.38 -13.83 -8.86
CA GLY A 910 -3.78 -14.29 -8.76
C GLY A 910 -4.02 -15.77 -9.13
N SER A 911 -2.98 -16.50 -9.53
CA SER A 911 -3.04 -17.94 -9.81
C SER A 911 -1.63 -18.53 -9.81
N PHE A 912 -1.49 -19.82 -9.49
CA PHE A 912 -0.23 -20.56 -9.59
C PHE A 912 -0.40 -21.77 -10.50
N ARG A 913 0.58 -22.03 -11.37
CA ARG A 913 0.61 -23.18 -12.28
C ARG A 913 1.68 -24.18 -11.84
N GLN A 914 1.23 -25.33 -11.35
CA GLN A 914 2.09 -26.50 -11.18
C GLN A 914 2.27 -27.23 -12.51
N ARG A 915 3.50 -27.68 -12.80
CA ARG A 915 3.74 -28.76 -13.77
C ARG A 915 3.71 -30.10 -13.05
N MET A 916 2.99 -31.07 -13.59
CA MET A 916 2.93 -32.43 -13.06
C MET A 916 2.74 -33.44 -14.20
N THR A 917 2.58 -34.71 -13.86
CA THR A 917 2.09 -35.75 -14.77
C THR A 917 0.65 -36.10 -14.41
N ALA A 918 -0.13 -36.51 -15.40
CA ALA A 918 -1.40 -37.19 -15.20
C ALA A 918 -1.23 -38.66 -15.59
N ASN A 919 -1.86 -39.57 -14.84
CA ASN A 919 -1.71 -41.02 -15.03
C ASN A 919 -2.68 -41.52 -16.09
N LEU A 920 -2.25 -42.46 -16.93
CA LEU A 920 -3.09 -43.09 -17.95
C LEU A 920 -3.52 -44.47 -17.42
N THR A 921 -4.83 -44.69 -17.27
CA THR A 921 -5.37 -45.89 -16.63
C THR A 921 -6.37 -46.60 -17.53
N ALA A 922 -6.19 -47.91 -17.73
CA ALA A 922 -7.01 -48.71 -18.63
C ALA A 922 -8.32 -49.16 -17.94
N GLY A 923 -9.40 -48.47 -18.27
CA GLY A 923 -10.75 -48.65 -17.72
C GLY A 923 -10.98 -47.89 -16.40
N TYR A 924 -12.23 -47.51 -16.15
CA TYR A 924 -12.65 -46.80 -14.93
C TYR A 924 -12.27 -47.59 -13.66
N HIS A 925 -11.54 -46.97 -12.73
CA HIS A 925 -11.13 -47.54 -11.44
C HIS A 925 -11.37 -46.54 -10.31
N ASP A 926 -12.18 -46.89 -9.30
CA ASP A 926 -12.29 -46.11 -8.04
C ASP A 926 -11.04 -46.32 -7.13
N ASN A 927 -9.83 -46.27 -7.68
CA ASN A 927 -8.61 -46.36 -6.87
C ASN A 927 -8.39 -45.03 -6.14
N ARG A 928 -8.16 -45.09 -4.82
CA ARG A 928 -7.90 -43.91 -3.97
C ARG A 928 -6.41 -43.74 -3.64
N GLU A 929 -5.55 -44.46 -4.34
CA GLU A 929 -4.10 -44.32 -4.28
C GLU A 929 -3.67 -43.13 -5.14
N LEU A 930 -3.00 -42.14 -4.55
CA LEU A 930 -2.49 -41.00 -5.30
C LEU A 930 -1.20 -41.39 -6.02
N LEU A 931 -1.31 -41.62 -7.33
CA LEU A 931 -0.18 -41.84 -8.23
C LEU A 931 0.34 -40.48 -8.73
N ASN A 932 1.66 -40.26 -8.65
CA ASN A 932 2.34 -39.01 -9.03
C ASN A 932 1.70 -37.70 -8.47
N PRO A 933 1.39 -37.61 -7.16
CA PRO A 933 0.76 -36.42 -6.58
C PRO A 933 1.68 -35.19 -6.58
N THR A 934 1.07 -34.01 -6.64
CA THR A 934 1.71 -32.75 -6.26
C THR A 934 1.24 -32.26 -4.89
N TYR A 935 2.18 -31.66 -4.14
CA TYR A 935 1.95 -31.04 -2.83
C TYR A 935 1.91 -29.50 -2.90
N SER A 936 2.13 -28.88 -4.05
CA SER A 936 2.27 -27.42 -4.18
C SER A 936 1.00 -26.62 -3.80
N PHE A 937 -0.15 -27.30 -3.75
CA PHE A 937 -1.44 -26.74 -3.33
C PHE A 937 -1.80 -26.98 -1.86
N LYS A 938 -0.92 -27.61 -1.07
CA LYS A 938 -1.11 -27.90 0.37
C LYS A 938 -1.59 -26.66 1.15
N GLU A 939 -2.38 -26.91 2.19
CA GLU A 939 -3.02 -25.94 3.11
C GLU A 939 -4.10 -25.02 2.51
N ARG A 940 -4.26 -24.97 1.19
CA ARG A 940 -5.28 -24.16 0.50
C ARG A 940 -6.65 -24.83 0.54
N SER A 941 -7.71 -24.07 0.31
CA SER A 941 -9.07 -24.62 0.26
C SER A 941 -9.22 -25.63 -0.89
N VAL A 942 -9.98 -26.70 -0.66
CA VAL A 942 -10.44 -27.57 -1.74
C VAL A 942 -11.41 -26.88 -2.69
N ALA A 943 -12.08 -25.80 -2.25
CA ALA A 943 -13.02 -25.01 -3.02
C ALA A 943 -12.38 -23.73 -3.56
N ALA A 944 -12.10 -23.73 -4.87
CA ALA A 944 -11.66 -22.56 -5.62
C ALA A 944 -12.45 -22.42 -6.92
N SER A 945 -12.69 -21.18 -7.33
CA SER A 945 -13.54 -20.84 -8.49
C SER A 945 -12.80 -20.78 -9.82
N GLY A 946 -11.46 -20.77 -9.81
CA GLY A 946 -10.59 -20.66 -10.99
C GLY A 946 -9.57 -21.79 -11.10
N TRP A 947 -10.01 -23.05 -11.04
CA TRP A 947 -9.15 -24.17 -11.43
C TRP A 947 -9.01 -24.22 -12.95
N ARG A 948 -7.82 -24.60 -13.42
CA ARG A 948 -7.57 -24.89 -14.83
C ARG A 948 -6.64 -26.09 -14.98
N LEU A 949 -7.14 -27.15 -15.61
CA LEU A 949 -6.38 -28.31 -16.03
C LEU A 949 -5.99 -28.16 -17.50
N SER A 950 -4.71 -28.39 -17.82
CA SER A 950 -4.23 -28.53 -19.20
C SER A 950 -3.50 -29.86 -19.34
N LEU A 951 -3.88 -30.66 -20.34
CA LEU A 951 -3.36 -32.01 -20.58
C LEU A 951 -2.79 -32.10 -21.99
N GLN A 952 -1.63 -32.74 -22.13
CA GLN A 952 -1.08 -33.04 -23.45
C GLN A 952 -1.77 -34.29 -24.04
N LEU A 953 -2.35 -34.14 -25.22
CA LEU A 953 -3.00 -35.24 -25.96
C LEU A 953 -2.11 -35.79 -27.08
N GLY A 954 -1.18 -34.99 -27.61
CA GLY A 954 -0.19 -35.42 -28.60
C GLY A 954 1.09 -34.58 -28.57
N ASP A 955 2.11 -35.00 -29.31
CA ASP A 955 3.42 -34.35 -29.38
C ASP A 955 4.06 -34.38 -30.79
N GLU A 956 5.39 -34.31 -30.91
CA GLU A 956 6.09 -34.37 -32.20
C GLU A 956 6.22 -35.79 -32.80
N TYR A 957 5.89 -36.84 -32.03
CA TYR A 957 5.94 -38.25 -32.43
C TYR A 957 4.55 -38.82 -32.75
N GLY A 958 3.48 -38.30 -32.14
CA GLY A 958 2.10 -38.63 -32.48
C GLY A 958 1.10 -38.35 -31.37
N ASP A 959 -0.04 -39.02 -31.44
CA ASP A 959 -1.11 -38.93 -30.45
C ASP A 959 -0.77 -39.80 -29.22
N ILE A 960 -0.73 -39.19 -28.04
CA ILE A 960 -0.52 -39.85 -26.74
C ILE A 960 -1.85 -40.47 -26.27
N VAL A 961 -2.95 -39.71 -26.39
CA VAL A 961 -4.34 -40.10 -26.09
C VAL A 961 -5.31 -39.38 -27.03
N GLU A 962 -6.07 -40.12 -27.84
CA GLU A 962 -7.22 -39.58 -28.60
C GLU A 962 -8.35 -39.14 -27.64
N THR A 963 -9.07 -38.05 -27.97
CA THR A 963 -10.24 -37.61 -27.16
C THR A 963 -11.35 -38.67 -27.08
N GLU A 964 -11.45 -39.57 -28.06
CA GLU A 964 -12.41 -40.67 -28.09
C GLU A 964 -12.09 -41.80 -27.12
N ALA A 965 -10.84 -41.91 -26.66
CA ALA A 965 -10.40 -42.93 -25.72
C ALA A 965 -10.69 -42.55 -24.26
N ILE A 966 -11.00 -41.29 -23.97
CA ILE A 966 -11.13 -40.75 -22.60
C ILE A 966 -12.56 -40.98 -22.08
N ASP A 967 -12.73 -41.95 -21.18
CA ASP A 967 -14.02 -42.24 -20.54
C ASP A 967 -14.34 -41.21 -19.42
N ASP A 968 -13.31 -40.74 -18.71
CA ASP A 968 -13.38 -39.66 -17.70
C ASP A 968 -11.99 -39.07 -17.42
N ILE A 969 -11.96 -37.87 -16.83
CA ILE A 969 -10.75 -37.23 -16.29
C ILE A 969 -11.02 -36.93 -14.82
N GLN A 970 -10.16 -37.43 -13.93
CA GLN A 970 -10.40 -37.44 -12.49
C GLN A 970 -9.33 -36.62 -11.76
N LEU A 971 -9.76 -35.72 -10.87
CA LEU A 971 -8.88 -35.14 -9.85
C LEU A 971 -9.03 -35.96 -8.57
N VAL A 972 -7.95 -36.61 -8.15
CA VAL A 972 -7.86 -37.35 -6.89
C VAL A 972 -7.23 -36.42 -5.85
N ILE A 973 -8.05 -35.94 -4.92
CA ILE A 973 -7.66 -34.94 -3.92
C ILE A 973 -7.57 -35.61 -2.55
N LYS A 974 -6.36 -35.61 -1.98
CA LYS A 974 -6.15 -35.90 -0.56
C LYS A 974 -6.35 -34.60 0.22
N HIS A 975 -7.25 -34.61 1.19
CA HIS A 975 -7.61 -33.43 1.97
C HIS A 975 -7.83 -33.73 3.44
N GLN A 976 -7.79 -32.68 4.25
CA GLN A 976 -8.14 -32.69 5.67
C GLN A 976 -9.33 -31.77 5.92
N PHE A 977 -10.28 -32.20 6.75
CA PHE A 977 -11.46 -31.43 7.11
C PHE A 977 -11.89 -31.69 8.57
N ARG A 978 -12.88 -30.93 9.04
CA ARG A 978 -13.52 -31.11 10.35
C ARG A 978 -15.03 -31.07 10.23
N THR A 979 -15.74 -31.87 11.02
CA THR A 979 -17.21 -31.84 11.06
C THR A 979 -17.70 -30.65 11.89
N ARG A 980 -18.61 -29.83 11.33
CA ARG A 980 -19.22 -28.70 12.06
C ARG A 980 -20.09 -29.19 13.21
N GLN A 981 -20.06 -28.51 14.35
CA GLN A 981 -20.96 -28.79 15.48
C GLN A 981 -22.02 -27.71 15.60
N THR A 982 -23.28 -28.12 15.65
CA THR A 982 -24.46 -27.26 15.85
C THR A 982 -25.61 -28.10 16.42
N ASN A 983 -26.66 -27.44 16.91
CA ASN A 983 -27.92 -28.12 17.20
C ASN A 983 -28.61 -28.45 15.87
N LEU A 984 -28.81 -29.74 15.60
CA LEU A 984 -29.58 -30.22 14.46
C LEU A 984 -31.10 -30.18 14.76
N CYS A 985 -31.92 -30.34 13.73
CA CYS A 985 -33.36 -30.61 13.90
C CYS A 985 -33.60 -31.82 14.81
N SER A 986 -34.75 -31.88 15.50
CA SER A 986 -35.12 -33.00 16.40
C SER A 986 -35.13 -34.38 15.74
N ASP A 987 -35.29 -34.39 14.42
CA ASP A 987 -35.51 -35.57 13.59
C ASP A 987 -34.27 -35.90 12.73
N ALA A 988 -33.13 -35.26 13.02
CA ALA A 988 -31.90 -35.36 12.24
C ALA A 988 -31.13 -36.69 12.46
N ILE A 989 -30.41 -37.11 11.42
CA ILE A 989 -29.51 -38.28 11.45
C ILE A 989 -28.07 -37.75 11.59
N PRO A 990 -27.27 -38.22 12.55
CA PRO A 990 -25.85 -37.85 12.64
C PRO A 990 -25.04 -38.21 11.40
N LEU A 991 -24.07 -37.36 11.05
CA LEU A 991 -22.97 -37.66 10.12
C LEU A 991 -21.96 -38.64 10.74
#